data_AF-A0A2E0RXW5-F1
#
_entry.id   AF-A0A2E0RXW5-F1
#
_cell.length_a   1.000
_cell.length_b   1.000
_cell.length_c   1.000
_cell.angle_alpha   90.00
_cell.angle_beta   90.00
_cell.angle_gamma   90.00
#
_symmetry.space_group_name_H-M   'P 1'
#
loop_
_entity.id
_entity.type
_entity.pdbx_description
1 polymer ?
#
loop_
_entity_poly.entity_id
_entity_poly.type
_entity_poly.pdbx_seq_one_letter_code
_entity_poly.pdbx_strand_id
1 'polypeptide(L)'
;MRRSRGAVGQALYRAALAARYALPPGRPSSFGAGTDSVTRIYVVNLDRQTHRWEQVQRELARLHTATGAPFTDLVRRVAAVDARYEIEASPEIVQSVYTLADQLFVDRRLLPPSIGDPADVSIEMSAEETAIALSHVRVWRLIAEGEHPYSLVLEDDVYFSAGFSRTFDRTWSSVVRTAQSPAFDLLLVSYEEARSGAEWTTKRGVRQPVRGVWQMSGYVLSKPGAQALLDHLPVRGPVDLWINTLFRDIHAFALERPVVRQRQDVPSSNYYSALPILARVGLISDDTPQHFERRGVSGPVFGYGQAGSGLTALAMALSMLKYRCYSDIYKLPPSEAAALFGCGGPRVFDAYVNVGDLGPVELVELARIYPQAKFIFPIRSVTESVAESIQPQLEGIQCELSTIPEALRALAADSSRSLVLRVGYGDMWRVLTEFLESDYPSDPYPTCTDQGQRAVSDHLFAEPQRSRCQGVRLPWDALPWVANDQQWRGVSLEDTMDCSTARSEVMRSPGTSWVLRRDTFPSNLAMFHPSNFEMTPDGGGRLVLKRERSSVRSYTSAALTTRDAFRYGRFAAVLMPARVSGVVTGMFLHRNSPRQEIDIEFVGRDTSKMLINVYYNPGDIGSRQEHGYRGTPETIDLGFDAADGPHEYEIEWTPERVSWFVDQRLVHRREHWDPTPIPRLPMQFHVNLWPTRSTELAGRLRHRALPCHAHLGEVRVTSPYRTPSSEPSWGSSDVADREGRP
;
A
#
# COMPACT_ATOMS: atom_id res chain seq x y z
N MET A 1 4.63 -10.72 10.33
CA MET A 1 5.32 -9.41 10.29
C MET A 1 6.65 -9.52 11.02
N ARG A 2 7.76 -9.57 10.28
CA ARG A 2 9.11 -9.62 10.85
C ARG A 2 9.56 -8.18 11.13
N ARG A 3 10.02 -7.89 12.35
CA ARG A 3 10.62 -6.58 12.68
C ARG A 3 11.84 -6.36 11.78
N SER A 4 11.90 -5.23 11.09
CA SER A 4 13.10 -4.85 10.34
C SER A 4 14.28 -4.77 11.30
N ARG A 5 15.36 -5.49 10.99
CA ARG A 5 16.61 -5.35 11.73
C ARG A 5 17.25 -4.04 11.26
N GLY A 6 17.72 -3.21 12.19
CA GLY A 6 18.55 -2.05 11.84
C GLY A 6 19.84 -2.47 11.11
N ALA A 7 20.55 -1.52 10.49
CA ALA A 7 21.71 -1.79 9.64
C ALA A 7 22.75 -2.75 10.26
N VAL A 8 23.06 -2.58 11.55
CA VAL A 8 23.97 -3.47 12.30
C VAL A 8 23.42 -4.90 12.39
N GLY A 9 22.12 -5.04 12.64
CA GLY A 9 21.45 -6.35 12.71
C GLY A 9 21.37 -7.05 11.34
N GLN A 10 21.29 -6.30 10.24
CA GLN A 10 21.40 -6.85 8.88
C GLN A 10 22.83 -7.30 8.57
N ALA A 11 23.84 -6.51 8.94
CA ALA A 11 25.25 -6.88 8.75
C ALA A 11 25.61 -8.17 9.51
N LEU A 12 25.21 -8.27 10.79
CA LEU A 12 25.38 -9.48 11.60
C LEU A 12 24.64 -10.68 11.00
N TYR A 13 23.43 -10.48 10.47
CA TYR A 13 22.67 -11.53 9.79
C TYR A 13 23.40 -12.02 8.53
N ARG A 14 23.90 -11.11 7.68
CA ARG A 14 24.68 -11.46 6.47
C ARG A 14 25.97 -12.19 6.84
N ALA A 15 26.68 -11.75 7.87
CA ALA A 15 27.88 -12.42 8.36
C ALA A 15 27.59 -13.85 8.85
N ALA A 16 26.53 -14.03 9.64
CA ALA A 16 26.10 -15.36 10.10
C ALA A 16 25.69 -16.25 8.92
N LEU A 17 25.04 -15.68 7.91
CA LEU A 17 24.63 -16.40 6.71
C LEU A 17 25.83 -16.84 5.87
N ALA A 18 26.85 -15.98 5.75
CA ALA A 18 28.11 -16.26 5.06
C ALA A 18 28.97 -17.29 5.80
N ALA A 19 29.02 -17.25 7.14
CA ALA A 19 29.78 -18.21 7.95
C ALA A 19 29.35 -19.67 7.70
N ARG A 20 28.10 -19.91 7.28
CA ARG A 20 27.64 -21.25 6.89
C ARG A 20 28.45 -21.84 5.74
N TYR A 21 29.00 -21.04 4.83
CA TYR A 21 29.80 -21.52 3.69
C TYR A 21 31.10 -22.20 4.15
N ALA A 22 31.53 -22.02 5.40
CA ALA A 22 32.67 -22.72 5.99
C ALA A 22 32.31 -24.13 6.52
N LEU A 23 31.02 -24.47 6.63
CA LEU A 23 30.58 -25.80 7.04
C LEU A 23 30.67 -26.79 5.87
N PRO A 24 31.01 -28.06 6.14
CA PRO A 24 31.11 -29.07 5.08
C PRO A 24 29.77 -29.22 4.34
N PRO A 25 29.82 -29.51 3.02
CA PRO A 25 28.64 -29.61 2.18
C PRO A 25 27.72 -30.74 2.66
N GLY A 26 26.43 -30.44 2.80
CA GLY A 26 25.41 -31.43 3.16
C GLY A 26 25.21 -32.43 2.02
N ARG A 27 25.16 -33.73 2.37
CA ARG A 27 24.99 -34.84 1.42
C ARG A 27 23.75 -35.68 1.76
N PRO A 28 22.53 -35.21 1.43
CA PRO A 28 21.33 -35.97 1.73
C PRO A 28 21.22 -37.23 0.85
N SER A 29 20.75 -38.31 1.44
CA SER A 29 20.53 -39.60 0.77
C SER A 29 19.25 -39.66 -0.08
N SER A 30 18.33 -38.74 0.16
CA SER A 30 17.02 -38.65 -0.49
C SER A 30 17.00 -37.93 -1.84
N PHE A 31 18.16 -37.54 -2.38
CA PHE A 31 18.30 -36.78 -3.63
C PHE A 31 19.22 -37.50 -4.60
N GLY A 32 18.89 -37.43 -5.90
CA GLY A 32 19.67 -38.06 -6.97
C GLY A 32 18.90 -39.19 -7.64
N ALA A 33 19.61 -40.17 -8.21
CA ALA A 33 19.02 -41.25 -8.99
C ALA A 33 18.27 -42.26 -8.11
N GLY A 34 17.03 -42.56 -8.49
CA GLY A 34 16.18 -43.55 -7.82
C GLY A 34 14.69 -43.27 -8.00
N THR A 35 13.85 -44.29 -7.87
CA THR A 35 12.39 -44.15 -7.92
C THR A 35 11.81 -43.51 -6.65
N ASP A 36 12.56 -43.60 -5.54
CA ASP A 36 12.16 -43.11 -4.21
C ASP A 36 13.03 -41.91 -3.75
N SER A 37 13.42 -41.06 -4.70
CA SER A 37 14.31 -39.92 -4.48
C SER A 37 13.80 -38.67 -5.19
N VAL A 38 14.20 -37.51 -4.67
CA VAL A 38 14.01 -36.23 -5.35
C VAL A 38 15.02 -36.14 -6.49
N THR A 39 14.51 -36.16 -7.73
CA THR A 39 15.33 -36.20 -8.95
C THR A 39 15.35 -34.86 -9.70
N ARG A 40 14.54 -33.89 -9.27
CA ARG A 40 14.43 -32.58 -9.92
C ARG A 40 14.19 -31.48 -8.88
N ILE A 41 14.79 -30.31 -9.11
CA ILE A 41 14.57 -29.11 -8.31
C ILE A 41 14.07 -28.01 -9.24
N TYR A 42 12.85 -27.51 -9.03
CA TYR A 42 12.31 -26.35 -9.73
C TYR A 42 12.53 -25.11 -8.87
N VAL A 43 13.06 -24.05 -9.47
CA VAL A 43 13.25 -22.77 -8.78
C VAL A 43 12.47 -21.69 -9.52
N VAL A 44 11.50 -21.10 -8.83
CA VAL A 44 10.66 -20.02 -9.34
C VAL A 44 11.41 -18.70 -9.14
N ASN A 45 11.71 -18.02 -10.24
CA ASN A 45 12.49 -16.80 -10.25
C ASN A 45 12.03 -15.85 -11.36
N LEU A 46 11.96 -14.55 -11.06
CA LEU A 46 11.62 -13.52 -12.05
C LEU A 46 12.82 -13.27 -12.98
N ASP A 47 12.57 -13.07 -14.28
CA ASP A 47 13.65 -12.85 -15.28
C ASP A 47 14.53 -11.63 -14.99
N ARG A 48 13.96 -10.56 -14.43
CA ARG A 48 14.73 -9.38 -13.99
C ARG A 48 15.53 -9.60 -12.70
N GLN A 49 15.26 -10.65 -11.91
CA GLN A 49 15.91 -10.89 -10.62
C GLN A 49 17.15 -11.78 -10.77
N THR A 50 18.08 -11.36 -11.63
CA THR A 50 19.30 -12.12 -11.96
C THR A 50 20.21 -12.31 -10.74
N HIS A 51 20.34 -11.31 -9.87
CA HIS A 51 21.12 -11.44 -8.64
C HIS A 51 20.52 -12.46 -7.66
N ARG A 52 19.19 -12.56 -7.56
CA ARG A 52 18.53 -13.60 -6.73
C ARG A 52 18.78 -14.99 -7.31
N TRP A 53 18.76 -15.10 -8.63
CA TRP A 53 19.12 -16.34 -9.32
C TRP A 53 20.56 -16.79 -9.00
N GLU A 54 21.54 -15.91 -9.12
CA GLU A 54 22.94 -16.21 -8.75
C GLU A 54 23.08 -16.58 -7.27
N GLN A 55 22.28 -15.97 -6.41
CA GLN A 55 22.28 -16.24 -4.98
C GLN A 55 21.73 -17.63 -4.65
N VAL A 56 20.58 -18.02 -5.21
CA VAL A 56 20.01 -19.35 -4.97
C VAL A 56 20.87 -20.46 -5.62
N GLN A 57 21.47 -20.19 -6.78
CA GLN A 57 22.45 -21.11 -7.38
C GLN A 57 23.66 -21.34 -6.46
N ARG A 58 24.20 -20.30 -5.83
CA ARG A 58 25.29 -20.44 -4.85
C ARG A 58 24.88 -21.22 -3.61
N GLU A 59 23.63 -21.10 -3.14
CA GLU A 59 23.15 -21.92 -2.02
C GLU A 59 23.01 -23.39 -2.43
N LEU A 60 22.51 -23.67 -3.63
CA LEU A 60 22.34 -25.03 -4.16
C LEU A 60 23.69 -25.71 -4.45
N ALA A 61 24.68 -24.99 -4.96
CA ALA A 61 26.03 -25.51 -5.23
C ALA A 61 26.75 -26.05 -3.97
N ARG A 62 26.29 -25.69 -2.77
CA ARG A 62 26.83 -26.21 -1.51
C ARG A 62 26.34 -27.62 -1.18
N LEU A 63 25.26 -28.08 -1.80
CA LEU A 63 24.65 -29.37 -1.53
C LEU A 63 25.00 -30.35 -2.65
N HIS A 64 25.31 -31.58 -2.26
CA HIS A 64 25.64 -32.65 -3.19
C HIS A 64 24.75 -33.86 -2.90
N THR A 65 24.39 -34.64 -3.91
CA THR A 65 23.70 -35.93 -3.72
C THR A 65 24.60 -36.90 -2.96
N ALA A 66 24.04 -38.03 -2.51
CA ALA A 66 24.84 -39.12 -1.94
C ALA A 66 25.93 -39.64 -2.89
N THR A 67 25.71 -39.55 -4.20
CA THR A 67 26.69 -39.92 -5.25
C THR A 67 27.72 -38.82 -5.53
N GLY A 68 27.61 -37.65 -4.91
CA GLY A 68 28.54 -36.53 -5.07
C GLY A 68 28.22 -35.58 -6.21
N ALA A 69 27.10 -35.73 -6.92
CA ALA A 69 26.66 -34.77 -7.93
C ALA A 69 26.14 -33.49 -7.26
N PRO A 70 26.49 -32.28 -7.73
CA PRO A 70 25.99 -31.05 -7.15
C PRO A 70 24.48 -30.89 -7.39
N PHE A 71 23.77 -30.26 -6.45
CA PHE A 71 22.33 -30.03 -6.59
C PHE A 71 21.99 -29.18 -7.83
N THR A 72 22.93 -28.34 -8.28
CA THR A 72 22.77 -27.52 -9.50
C THR A 72 22.46 -28.35 -10.74
N ASP A 73 22.90 -29.60 -10.80
CA ASP A 73 22.61 -30.50 -11.94
C ASP A 73 21.14 -30.95 -11.96
N LEU A 74 20.49 -30.91 -10.80
CA LEU A 74 19.07 -31.22 -10.66
C LEU A 74 18.18 -30.00 -10.93
N VAL A 75 18.74 -28.80 -11.06
CA VAL A 75 17.96 -27.55 -11.10
C VAL A 75 17.37 -27.30 -12.47
N ARG A 76 16.09 -26.91 -12.49
CA ARG A 76 15.42 -26.27 -13.62
C ARG A 76 14.87 -24.92 -13.17
N ARG A 77 15.36 -23.85 -13.78
CA ARG A 77 14.79 -22.51 -13.58
C ARG A 77 13.41 -22.44 -14.22
N VAL A 78 12.45 -21.85 -13.53
CA VAL A 78 11.12 -21.53 -14.04
C VAL A 78 10.93 -20.03 -13.94
N ALA A 79 10.69 -19.39 -15.09
CA ALA A 79 10.35 -17.98 -15.14
C ALA A 79 9.02 -17.75 -14.43
N ALA A 80 9.07 -16.99 -13.34
CA ALA A 80 7.91 -16.57 -12.58
C ALA A 80 7.11 -15.53 -13.37
N VAL A 81 5.80 -15.51 -13.16
CA VAL A 81 4.91 -14.46 -13.66
C VAL A 81 5.25 -13.16 -12.94
N ASP A 82 5.39 -12.08 -13.69
CA ASP A 82 5.82 -10.79 -13.16
C ASP A 82 4.62 -9.85 -13.01
N ALA A 83 4.27 -9.52 -11.78
CA ALA A 83 3.09 -8.74 -11.45
C ALA A 83 3.12 -7.27 -11.94
N ARG A 84 4.25 -6.83 -12.49
CA ARG A 84 4.41 -5.51 -13.11
C ARG A 84 3.69 -5.38 -14.44
N TYR A 85 3.42 -6.51 -15.09
CA TYR A 85 2.72 -6.56 -16.38
C TYR A 85 1.28 -7.03 -16.18
N GLU A 86 0.45 -6.79 -17.18
CA GLU A 86 -0.91 -7.29 -17.20
C GLU A 86 -0.91 -8.82 -17.07
N ILE A 87 -1.73 -9.32 -16.13
CA ILE A 87 -1.82 -10.74 -15.83
C ILE A 87 -3.18 -11.24 -16.32
N GLU A 88 -3.18 -11.97 -17.43
CA GLU A 88 -4.36 -12.73 -17.85
C GLU A 88 -4.46 -14.01 -17.01
N ALA A 89 -5.25 -13.95 -15.93
CA ALA A 89 -5.60 -15.11 -15.12
C ALA A 89 -7.02 -15.59 -15.48
N SER A 90 -7.15 -16.78 -16.09
CA SER A 90 -8.45 -17.41 -16.24
C SER A 90 -9.05 -17.71 -14.85
N PRO A 91 -10.33 -17.37 -14.59
CA PRO A 91 -11.02 -17.74 -13.34
C PRO A 91 -11.04 -19.24 -13.06
N GLU A 92 -10.84 -20.08 -14.08
CA GLU A 92 -10.72 -21.54 -13.95
C GLU A 92 -9.37 -21.98 -13.36
N ILE A 93 -8.35 -21.11 -13.41
CA ILE A 93 -7.01 -21.37 -12.88
C ILE A 93 -6.81 -20.66 -11.55
N VAL A 94 -7.13 -19.37 -11.49
CA VAL A 94 -6.99 -18.56 -10.27
C VAL A 94 -8.25 -17.74 -10.08
N GLN A 95 -8.91 -17.94 -8.94
CA GLN A 95 -9.98 -17.10 -8.47
C GLN A 95 -9.40 -16.04 -7.53
N SER A 96 -9.27 -14.80 -8.04
CA SER A 96 -8.63 -13.67 -7.34
C SER A 96 -9.42 -13.15 -6.14
N VAL A 97 -10.66 -13.61 -5.93
CA VAL A 97 -11.50 -13.20 -4.80
C VAL A 97 -11.68 -14.36 -3.83
N TYR A 98 -11.36 -14.12 -2.56
CA TYR A 98 -11.57 -15.03 -1.44
C TYR A 98 -12.25 -14.28 -0.29
N THR A 99 -12.52 -14.96 0.82
CA THR A 99 -13.28 -14.39 1.93
C THR A 99 -12.47 -14.27 3.22
N LEU A 100 -12.95 -13.44 4.16
CA LEU A 100 -12.41 -13.42 5.52
C LEU A 100 -12.59 -14.78 6.22
N ALA A 101 -13.65 -15.54 5.90
CA ALA A 101 -13.82 -16.91 6.39
C ALA A 101 -12.68 -17.83 5.94
N ASP A 102 -12.24 -17.74 4.69
CA ASP A 102 -11.09 -18.51 4.17
C ASP A 102 -9.81 -18.16 4.93
N GLN A 103 -9.59 -16.87 5.20
CA GLN A 103 -8.46 -16.39 6.01
C GLN A 103 -8.50 -16.89 7.46
N LEU A 104 -9.69 -16.93 8.08
CA LEU A 104 -9.88 -17.39 9.46
C LEU A 104 -9.93 -18.90 9.59
N PHE A 105 -10.19 -19.62 8.50
CA PHE A 105 -10.03 -21.07 8.46
C PHE A 105 -8.58 -21.44 8.75
N VAL A 106 -7.62 -20.68 8.21
CA VAL A 106 -6.19 -20.92 8.42
C VAL A 106 -5.71 -20.31 9.73
N ASP A 107 -6.00 -19.04 10.01
CA ASP A 107 -5.62 -18.37 11.26
C ASP A 107 -6.86 -18.13 12.14
N ARG A 108 -7.16 -19.12 12.98
CA ARG A 108 -8.38 -19.17 13.80
C ARG A 108 -8.38 -18.09 14.86
N ARG A 109 -9.10 -17.00 14.56
CA ARG A 109 -9.31 -15.89 15.50
C ARG A 109 -10.80 -15.60 15.64
N LEU A 110 -11.22 -15.31 16.86
CA LEU A 110 -12.62 -14.99 17.16
C LEU A 110 -12.93 -13.55 16.76
N LEU A 111 -13.93 -13.39 15.90
CA LEU A 111 -14.48 -12.08 15.55
C LEU A 111 -15.65 -11.70 16.46
N PRO A 112 -15.87 -10.40 16.69
CA PRO A 112 -17.06 -9.97 17.39
C PRO A 112 -18.29 -10.17 16.49
N PRO A 113 -19.45 -10.54 17.05
CA PRO A 113 -20.69 -10.76 16.28
C PRO A 113 -21.10 -9.56 15.41
N SER A 114 -20.67 -8.36 15.79
CA SER A 114 -20.97 -7.11 15.08
C SER A 114 -20.40 -7.04 13.66
N ILE A 115 -19.34 -7.80 13.33
CA ILE A 115 -18.76 -7.81 11.97
C ILE A 115 -19.73 -8.47 10.97
N GLY A 116 -20.62 -9.35 11.42
CA GLY A 116 -21.44 -10.19 10.55
C GLY A 116 -20.77 -11.51 10.21
N ASP A 117 -21.26 -12.18 9.16
CA ASP A 117 -20.68 -13.44 8.68
C ASP A 117 -19.35 -13.17 7.94
N PRO A 118 -18.22 -13.75 8.37
CA PRO A 118 -16.94 -13.60 7.67
C PRO A 118 -16.95 -14.11 6.22
N ALA A 119 -17.93 -14.92 5.82
CA ALA A 119 -18.09 -15.38 4.44
C ALA A 119 -18.61 -14.27 3.50
N ASP A 120 -19.32 -13.26 4.03
CA ASP A 120 -19.84 -12.14 3.23
C ASP A 120 -18.76 -11.07 2.92
N VAL A 121 -17.52 -11.36 3.31
CA VAL A 121 -16.42 -10.40 3.36
C VAL A 121 -15.43 -10.72 2.28
N SER A 122 -15.64 -10.16 1.10
CA SER A 122 -14.72 -10.38 -0.01
C SER A 122 -13.40 -9.66 0.18
N ILE A 123 -12.32 -10.36 -0.16
CA ILE A 123 -10.95 -9.87 -0.21
C ILE A 123 -10.43 -10.14 -1.62
N GLU A 124 -10.01 -9.07 -2.29
CA GLU A 124 -9.42 -9.15 -3.63
C GLU A 124 -7.90 -9.34 -3.51
N MET A 125 -7.39 -10.37 -4.17
CA MET A 125 -5.97 -10.66 -4.23
C MET A 125 -5.21 -9.53 -4.90
N SER A 126 -3.97 -9.35 -4.47
CA SER A 126 -3.05 -8.48 -5.17
C SER A 126 -2.61 -9.11 -6.51
N ALA A 127 -2.12 -8.29 -7.45
CA ALA A 127 -1.50 -8.78 -8.67
C ALA A 127 -0.30 -9.68 -8.37
N GLU A 128 0.47 -9.37 -7.32
CA GLU A 128 1.58 -10.18 -6.81
C GLU A 128 1.10 -11.55 -6.32
N GLU A 129 0.03 -11.61 -5.51
CA GLU A 129 -0.55 -12.88 -5.05
C GLU A 129 -1.05 -13.72 -6.23
N THR A 130 -1.67 -13.09 -7.24
CA THR A 130 -2.11 -13.75 -8.47
C THR A 130 -0.94 -14.29 -9.29
N ALA A 131 0.11 -13.48 -9.46
CA ALA A 131 1.33 -13.86 -10.18
C ALA A 131 2.05 -15.05 -9.50
N ILE A 132 2.10 -15.04 -8.17
CA ILE A 132 2.66 -16.14 -7.38
C ILE A 132 1.85 -17.41 -7.64
N ALA A 133 0.51 -17.37 -7.50
CA ALA A 133 -0.35 -18.52 -7.75
C ALA A 133 -0.14 -19.11 -9.16
N LEU A 134 -0.14 -18.28 -10.21
CA LEU A 134 0.12 -18.73 -11.58
C LEU A 134 1.50 -19.35 -11.76
N SER A 135 2.52 -18.79 -11.10
CA SER A 135 3.88 -19.32 -11.14
C SER A 135 3.96 -20.72 -10.54
N HIS A 136 3.27 -20.96 -9.41
CA HIS A 136 3.19 -22.29 -8.80
C HIS A 136 2.39 -23.28 -9.66
N VAL A 137 1.24 -22.86 -10.21
CA VAL A 137 0.45 -23.70 -11.15
C VAL A 137 1.29 -24.13 -12.35
N ARG A 138 2.11 -23.22 -12.91
CA ARG A 138 3.03 -23.55 -14.00
C ARG A 138 4.03 -24.64 -13.59
N VAL A 139 4.58 -24.57 -12.38
CA VAL A 139 5.47 -25.62 -11.86
C VAL A 139 4.73 -26.95 -11.68
N TRP A 140 3.49 -26.92 -11.16
CA TRP A 140 2.69 -28.14 -10.99
C TRP A 140 2.43 -28.85 -12.31
N ARG A 141 2.08 -28.12 -13.38
CA ARG A 141 1.95 -28.68 -14.74
C ARG A 141 3.25 -29.33 -15.22
N LEU A 142 4.39 -28.65 -15.03
CA LEU A 142 5.70 -29.20 -15.39
C LEU A 142 6.08 -30.47 -14.62
N ILE A 143 5.60 -30.64 -13.39
CA ILE A 143 5.83 -31.84 -12.58
C ILE A 143 4.89 -32.97 -13.02
N ALA A 144 3.61 -32.66 -13.23
CA ALA A 144 2.59 -33.63 -13.65
C ALA A 144 2.89 -34.22 -15.05
N GLU A 145 3.40 -33.40 -15.97
CA GLU A 145 3.81 -33.84 -17.32
C GLU A 145 5.19 -34.53 -17.34
N GLY A 146 6.02 -34.30 -16.32
CA GLY A 146 7.40 -34.77 -16.26
C GLY A 146 7.55 -36.25 -15.90
N GLU A 147 8.80 -36.73 -15.91
CA GLU A 147 9.16 -38.12 -15.59
C GLU A 147 9.66 -38.30 -14.14
N HIS A 148 9.75 -37.21 -13.39
CA HIS A 148 10.36 -37.18 -12.07
C HIS A 148 9.37 -37.62 -10.98
N PRO A 149 9.63 -38.70 -10.21
CA PRO A 149 8.70 -39.19 -9.20
C PRO A 149 8.45 -38.18 -8.08
N TYR A 150 9.51 -37.48 -7.64
CA TYR A 150 9.46 -36.40 -6.67
C TYR A 150 10.31 -35.22 -7.13
N SER A 151 9.76 -34.02 -6.94
CA SER A 151 10.42 -32.75 -7.29
C SER A 151 10.38 -31.78 -6.11
N LEU A 152 11.52 -31.15 -5.80
CA LEU A 152 11.59 -30.06 -4.84
C LEU A 152 11.28 -28.73 -5.57
N VAL A 153 10.32 -27.97 -5.09
CA VAL A 153 10.01 -26.62 -5.57
C VAL A 153 10.55 -25.60 -4.57
N LEU A 154 11.18 -24.54 -5.06
CA LEU A 154 11.77 -23.46 -4.25
C LEU A 154 11.45 -22.10 -4.86
N GLU A 155 11.29 -21.08 -4.00
CA GLU A 155 11.39 -19.67 -4.38
C GLU A 155 12.88 -19.23 -4.48
N ASP A 156 13.13 -18.03 -5.02
CA ASP A 156 14.48 -17.53 -5.30
C ASP A 156 15.20 -16.87 -4.11
N ASP A 157 14.49 -16.64 -3.00
CA ASP A 157 14.99 -15.94 -1.82
C ASP A 157 15.19 -16.88 -0.61
N VAL A 158 15.47 -18.16 -0.88
CA VAL A 158 15.65 -19.19 0.14
C VAL A 158 17.11 -19.47 0.50
N TYR A 159 17.33 -20.07 1.67
CA TYR A 159 18.59 -20.68 2.08
C TYR A 159 18.34 -21.97 2.87
N PHE A 160 19.35 -22.84 2.91
CA PHE A 160 19.29 -24.11 3.64
C PHE A 160 19.91 -24.01 5.02
N SER A 161 19.21 -24.47 6.05
CA SER A 161 19.74 -24.56 7.42
C SER A 161 20.85 -25.61 7.54
N ALA A 162 21.76 -25.46 8.52
CA ALA A 162 22.87 -26.39 8.71
C ALA A 162 22.43 -27.84 8.98
N GLY A 163 21.21 -28.04 9.51
CA GLY A 163 20.63 -29.36 9.78
C GLY A 163 19.82 -29.96 8.63
N PHE A 164 19.88 -29.37 7.43
CA PHE A 164 19.05 -29.73 6.28
C PHE A 164 19.08 -31.24 5.98
N SER A 165 20.25 -31.79 5.63
CA SER A 165 20.36 -33.19 5.17
C SER A 165 19.84 -34.18 6.22
N ARG A 166 20.28 -34.04 7.47
CA ARG A 166 19.87 -34.94 8.57
C ARG A 166 18.36 -34.91 8.81
N THR A 167 17.78 -33.72 8.88
CA THR A 167 16.35 -33.55 9.22
C THR A 167 15.46 -34.01 8.07
N PHE A 168 15.86 -33.68 6.84
CA PHE A 168 15.17 -34.11 5.62
C PHE A 168 15.21 -35.64 5.49
N ASP A 169 16.41 -36.26 5.51
CA ASP A 169 16.58 -37.71 5.33
C ASP A 169 15.85 -38.54 6.40
N ARG A 170 15.84 -38.05 7.65
CA ARG A 170 15.10 -38.70 8.75
C ARG A 170 13.60 -38.76 8.46
N THR A 171 13.04 -37.64 7.99
CA THR A 171 11.61 -37.58 7.67
C THR A 171 11.31 -38.36 6.40
N TRP A 172 12.15 -38.21 5.37
CA TRP A 172 12.05 -38.95 4.10
C TRP A 172 12.04 -40.46 4.33
N SER A 173 12.95 -40.97 5.16
CA SER A 173 13.02 -42.40 5.49
C SER A 173 11.81 -42.89 6.28
N SER A 174 11.19 -42.04 7.09
CA SER A 174 9.99 -42.38 7.85
C SER A 174 8.74 -42.47 6.98
N VAL A 175 8.66 -41.65 5.91
CA VAL A 175 7.50 -41.61 5.01
C VAL A 175 7.68 -42.53 3.81
N VAL A 176 8.78 -42.38 3.06
CA VAL A 176 8.98 -43.01 1.75
C VAL A 176 9.43 -44.45 1.85
N ARG A 177 10.41 -44.76 2.71
CA ARG A 177 10.96 -46.14 2.82
C ARG A 177 10.00 -47.14 3.49
N THR A 178 8.86 -46.67 4.00
CA THR A 178 7.86 -47.49 4.72
C THR A 178 6.51 -47.56 4.01
N ALA A 179 6.38 -46.97 2.81
CA ALA A 179 5.13 -46.88 2.05
C ALA A 179 5.26 -47.51 0.66
N GLN A 180 4.12 -47.87 0.06
CA GLN A 180 4.03 -48.10 -1.38
C GLN A 180 4.07 -46.74 -2.10
N SER A 181 4.72 -46.68 -3.26
CA SER A 181 4.89 -45.44 -4.04
C SER A 181 3.59 -45.09 -4.82
N PRO A 182 3.14 -43.82 -4.84
CA PRO A 182 3.72 -42.65 -4.17
C PRO A 182 3.44 -42.67 -2.66
N ALA A 183 4.46 -42.32 -1.86
CA ALA A 183 4.37 -42.37 -0.41
C ALA A 183 3.61 -41.17 0.18
N PHE A 184 3.60 -40.04 -0.54
CA PHE A 184 2.90 -38.80 -0.19
C PHE A 184 2.68 -37.94 -1.44
N ASP A 185 1.78 -36.97 -1.32
CA ASP A 185 1.50 -35.99 -2.38
C ASP A 185 2.35 -34.73 -2.20
N LEU A 186 2.34 -34.18 -0.98
CA LEU A 186 3.05 -32.96 -0.61
C LEU A 186 3.88 -33.15 0.67
N LEU A 187 5.14 -32.68 0.66
CA LEU A 187 5.98 -32.59 1.85
C LEU A 187 6.48 -31.15 2.03
N LEU A 188 6.00 -30.49 3.08
CA LEU A 188 6.38 -29.12 3.42
C LEU A 188 7.77 -29.10 4.08
N VAL A 189 8.70 -28.35 3.48
CA VAL A 189 10.08 -28.20 3.96
C VAL A 189 10.44 -26.77 4.38
N SER A 190 9.63 -25.81 3.96
CA SER A 190 9.54 -24.43 4.43
C SER A 190 8.10 -24.15 4.83
N TYR A 191 7.94 -23.55 6.01
CA TYR A 191 6.67 -23.00 6.48
C TYR A 191 6.89 -22.12 7.72
N GLU A 192 5.93 -21.26 7.99
CA GLU A 192 5.70 -20.62 9.28
C GLU A 192 4.32 -21.03 9.80
N GLU A 193 4.11 -20.97 11.11
CA GLU A 193 2.79 -21.20 11.70
C GLU A 193 1.99 -19.89 11.75
N ALA A 194 0.67 -19.98 11.57
CA ALA A 194 -0.24 -18.86 11.79
C ALA A 194 -0.10 -18.30 13.22
N ARG A 195 -0.56 -17.07 13.47
CA ARG A 195 -0.43 -16.44 14.80
C ARG A 195 -1.15 -17.23 15.90
N SER A 196 -2.25 -17.91 15.56
CA SER A 196 -2.97 -18.82 16.46
C SER A 196 -2.33 -20.22 16.60
N GLY A 197 -1.23 -20.49 15.89
CA GLY A 197 -0.57 -21.79 15.80
C GLY A 197 -1.11 -22.66 14.67
N ALA A 198 -0.33 -23.65 14.25
CA ALA A 198 -0.77 -24.66 13.28
C ALA A 198 -1.42 -25.87 13.97
N GLU A 199 -2.40 -26.47 13.30
CA GLU A 199 -3.06 -27.70 13.74
C GLU A 199 -2.42 -28.89 13.03
N TRP A 200 -1.96 -29.86 13.80
CA TRP A 200 -1.22 -31.02 13.31
C TRP A 200 -1.89 -32.32 13.76
N THR A 201 -1.88 -33.32 12.90
CA THR A 201 -1.97 -34.73 13.30
C THR A 201 -0.62 -35.39 13.12
N THR A 202 -0.48 -36.66 13.53
CA THR A 202 0.77 -37.40 13.38
C THR A 202 0.47 -38.76 12.78
N LYS A 203 1.23 -39.13 11.75
CA LYS A 203 1.17 -40.45 11.12
C LYS A 203 2.60 -40.95 10.94
N ARG A 204 2.89 -42.15 11.44
CA ARG A 204 4.24 -42.74 11.43
C ARG A 204 5.33 -41.85 12.07
N GLY A 205 4.97 -41.11 13.11
CA GLY A 205 5.88 -40.18 13.79
C GLY A 205 6.22 -38.91 13.00
N VAL A 206 5.57 -38.67 11.86
CA VAL A 206 5.73 -37.47 11.03
C VAL A 206 4.48 -36.61 11.12
N ARG A 207 4.66 -35.28 11.16
CA ARG A 207 3.57 -34.32 11.22
C ARG A 207 2.78 -34.33 9.92
N GLN A 208 1.45 -34.34 10.05
CA GLN A 208 0.53 -34.06 8.96
C GLN A 208 -0.18 -32.75 9.26
N PRO A 209 -0.10 -31.75 8.37
CA PRO A 209 -0.80 -30.50 8.58
C PRO A 209 -2.32 -30.73 8.45
N VAL A 210 -3.10 -30.14 9.34
CA VAL A 210 -4.56 -30.03 9.18
C VAL A 210 -4.91 -28.64 8.64
N ARG A 211 -4.25 -27.60 9.17
CA ARG A 211 -4.32 -26.19 8.75
C ARG A 211 -3.35 -25.33 9.57
N GLY A 212 -3.33 -24.03 9.30
CA GLY A 212 -2.60 -23.02 10.07
C GLY A 212 -1.12 -22.91 9.65
N VAL A 213 -0.80 -23.37 8.44
CA VAL A 213 0.55 -23.39 7.90
C VAL A 213 0.64 -22.35 6.78
N TRP A 214 1.58 -21.42 6.89
CA TRP A 214 1.81 -20.31 5.94
C TRP A 214 3.23 -20.36 5.36
N GLN A 215 3.52 -19.52 4.37
CA GLN A 215 4.86 -19.29 3.83
C GLN A 215 5.48 -20.53 3.13
N MET A 216 4.99 -20.82 1.93
CA MET A 216 5.34 -22.01 1.15
C MET A 216 6.58 -21.85 0.24
N SER A 217 7.64 -21.18 0.71
CA SER A 217 8.85 -20.91 -0.10
C SER A 217 9.64 -22.17 -0.51
N GLY A 218 9.26 -23.35 -0.02
CA GLY A 218 9.86 -24.62 -0.39
C GLY A 218 9.04 -25.85 0.02
N TYR A 219 8.80 -26.76 -0.92
CA TYR A 219 8.05 -27.99 -0.71
C TYR A 219 8.44 -29.07 -1.73
N VAL A 220 8.27 -30.35 -1.36
CA VAL A 220 8.44 -31.47 -2.29
C VAL A 220 7.07 -31.95 -2.74
N LEU A 221 6.92 -32.16 -4.03
CA LEU A 221 5.70 -32.62 -4.66
C LEU A 221 5.98 -33.93 -5.40
N SER A 222 5.14 -34.94 -5.20
CA SER A 222 5.17 -36.14 -6.05
C SER A 222 4.48 -35.86 -7.39
N LYS A 223 4.77 -36.65 -8.42
CA LYS A 223 4.09 -36.52 -9.71
C LYS A 223 2.55 -36.66 -9.58
N PRO A 224 2.02 -37.67 -8.87
CA PRO A 224 0.57 -37.76 -8.62
C PRO A 224 0.05 -36.62 -7.75
N GLY A 225 0.83 -36.16 -6.76
CA GLY A 225 0.47 -35.00 -5.95
C GLY A 225 0.35 -33.71 -6.77
N ALA A 226 1.19 -33.53 -7.79
CA ALA A 226 1.07 -32.41 -8.71
C ALA A 226 -0.22 -32.46 -9.53
N GLN A 227 -0.59 -33.64 -10.02
CA GLN A 227 -1.88 -33.84 -10.69
C GLN A 227 -3.04 -33.56 -9.72
N ALA A 228 -2.97 -34.05 -8.48
CA ALA A 228 -3.99 -33.81 -7.48
C ALA A 228 -4.18 -32.30 -7.19
N LEU A 229 -3.11 -31.51 -7.12
CA LEU A 229 -3.23 -30.05 -6.98
C LEU A 229 -3.89 -29.40 -8.21
N LEU A 230 -3.59 -29.88 -9.42
CA LEU A 230 -4.21 -29.39 -10.66
C LEU A 230 -5.70 -29.75 -10.76
N ASP A 231 -6.08 -30.93 -10.26
CA ASP A 231 -7.48 -31.39 -10.27
C ASP A 231 -8.37 -30.58 -9.31
N HIS A 232 -7.78 -29.86 -8.36
CA HIS A 232 -8.50 -28.99 -7.40
C HIS A 232 -8.59 -27.52 -7.85
N LEU A 233 -8.07 -27.16 -9.02
CA LEU A 233 -8.18 -25.80 -9.55
C LEU A 233 -9.65 -25.36 -9.64
N PRO A 234 -9.95 -24.05 -9.46
CA PRO A 234 -9.00 -22.93 -9.35
C PRO A 234 -8.35 -22.76 -7.96
N VAL A 235 -7.15 -22.16 -7.94
CA VAL A 235 -6.57 -21.59 -6.71
C VAL A 235 -7.44 -20.43 -6.26
N ARG A 236 -8.03 -20.52 -5.06
CA ARG A 236 -8.86 -19.44 -4.48
C ARG A 236 -8.11 -18.71 -3.37
N GLY A 237 -7.78 -17.45 -3.60
CA GLY A 237 -6.99 -16.64 -2.67
C GLY A 237 -5.48 -16.92 -2.79
N PRO A 238 -4.66 -16.37 -1.86
CA PRO A 238 -3.23 -16.64 -1.80
C PRO A 238 -2.94 -18.15 -1.79
N VAL A 239 -1.94 -18.60 -2.55
CA VAL A 239 -1.67 -20.03 -2.76
C VAL A 239 -1.37 -20.78 -1.46
N ASP A 240 -0.73 -20.12 -0.50
CA ASP A 240 -0.44 -20.67 0.82
C ASP A 240 -1.65 -20.70 1.75
N LEU A 241 -2.64 -19.83 1.55
CA LEU A 241 -3.95 -19.94 2.19
C LEU A 241 -4.70 -21.14 1.59
N TRP A 242 -4.82 -21.18 0.27
CA TRP A 242 -5.59 -22.20 -0.45
C TRP A 242 -5.10 -23.62 -0.16
N ILE A 243 -3.79 -23.87 -0.10
CA ILE A 243 -3.26 -25.23 0.16
C ILE A 243 -3.76 -25.84 1.49
N ASN A 244 -4.10 -24.99 2.48
CA ASN A 244 -4.60 -25.48 3.77
C ASN A 244 -5.96 -26.15 3.65
N THR A 245 -6.78 -25.77 2.68
CA THR A 245 -8.10 -26.38 2.47
C THR A 245 -7.97 -27.79 1.92
N LEU A 246 -6.88 -28.09 1.21
CA LEU A 246 -6.63 -29.36 0.54
C LEU A 246 -6.00 -30.44 1.42
N PHE A 247 -5.48 -30.10 2.61
CA PHE A 247 -4.76 -31.07 3.45
C PHE A 247 -5.59 -32.29 3.88
N ARG A 248 -6.92 -32.24 3.73
CA ARG A 248 -7.81 -33.39 3.95
C ARG A 248 -7.92 -34.31 2.75
N ASP A 249 -7.71 -33.77 1.56
CA ASP A 249 -7.92 -34.43 0.28
C ASP A 249 -6.61 -34.93 -0.34
N ILE A 250 -5.47 -34.34 0.07
CA ILE A 250 -4.12 -34.78 -0.34
C ILE A 250 -3.33 -35.37 0.83
N HIS A 251 -2.47 -36.34 0.54
CA HIS A 251 -1.55 -36.92 1.51
C HIS A 251 -0.37 -35.98 1.78
N ALA A 252 -0.61 -34.97 2.63
CA ALA A 252 0.39 -34.00 3.03
C ALA A 252 1.16 -34.42 4.31
N PHE A 253 2.45 -34.09 4.32
CA PHE A 253 3.33 -34.17 5.49
C PHE A 253 4.12 -32.87 5.64
N ALA A 254 4.66 -32.64 6.83
CA ALA A 254 5.58 -31.54 7.09
C ALA A 254 6.79 -32.03 7.89
N LEU A 255 7.95 -31.42 7.64
CA LEU A 255 9.11 -31.62 8.50
C LEU A 255 8.80 -31.11 9.92
N GLU A 256 9.39 -31.74 10.94
CA GLU A 256 9.26 -31.31 12.35
C GLU A 256 9.66 -29.85 12.56
N ARG A 257 10.64 -29.37 11.78
CA ARG A 257 11.07 -27.97 11.72
C ARG A 257 11.39 -27.61 10.27
N PRO A 258 11.08 -26.37 9.83
CA PRO A 258 11.44 -25.91 8.49
C PRO A 258 12.96 -25.83 8.35
N VAL A 259 13.48 -26.44 7.28
CA VAL A 259 14.92 -26.52 6.99
C VAL A 259 15.34 -25.69 5.78
N VAL A 260 14.37 -25.36 4.93
CA VAL A 260 14.46 -24.30 3.93
C VAL A 260 13.85 -23.06 4.57
N ARG A 261 14.57 -21.94 4.50
CA ARG A 261 14.16 -20.68 5.13
C ARG A 261 14.29 -19.53 4.16
N GLN A 262 13.36 -18.59 4.23
CA GLN A 262 13.43 -17.35 3.47
C GLN A 262 14.45 -16.39 4.09
N ARG A 263 15.22 -15.73 3.25
CA ARG A 263 16.21 -14.73 3.61
C ARG A 263 15.54 -13.48 4.19
N GLN A 264 16.18 -12.87 5.19
CA GLN A 264 15.69 -11.62 5.82
C GLN A 264 16.39 -10.37 5.28
N ASP A 265 17.48 -10.54 4.52
CA ASP A 265 18.26 -9.46 3.92
C ASP A 265 17.81 -9.13 2.49
N VAL A 266 16.80 -9.83 1.99
CA VAL A 266 16.16 -9.58 0.70
C VAL A 266 14.79 -8.95 0.99
N PRO A 267 14.52 -7.69 0.57
CA PRO A 267 13.21 -7.10 0.74
C PRO A 267 12.18 -7.84 -0.12
N SER A 268 11.04 -8.18 0.48
CA SER A 268 9.89 -8.67 -0.26
C SER A 268 9.15 -7.48 -0.85
N SER A 269 8.78 -7.58 -2.13
CA SER A 269 7.88 -6.63 -2.79
C SER A 269 6.42 -7.09 -2.72
N ASN A 270 6.11 -8.18 -1.99
CA ASN A 270 4.77 -8.75 -1.98
C ASN A 270 3.85 -7.94 -1.06
N TYR A 271 2.65 -7.67 -1.56
CA TYR A 271 1.55 -7.11 -0.80
C TYR A 271 0.61 -8.23 -0.33
N TYR A 272 0.12 -8.13 0.90
CA TYR A 272 -0.80 -9.11 1.48
C TYR A 272 -2.21 -8.53 1.56
N SER A 273 -3.12 -9.01 0.71
CA SER A 273 -4.47 -8.46 0.54
C SER A 273 -5.32 -8.52 1.81
N ALA A 274 -5.07 -9.49 2.70
CA ALA A 274 -5.82 -9.64 3.94
C ALA A 274 -5.52 -8.57 5.00
N LEU A 275 -4.34 -7.93 4.97
CA LEU A 275 -3.89 -7.07 6.10
C LEU A 275 -4.82 -5.88 6.38
N PRO A 276 -5.28 -5.10 5.39
CA PRO A 276 -6.21 -3.99 5.65
C PRO A 276 -7.53 -4.47 6.25
N ILE A 277 -8.06 -5.60 5.78
CA ILE A 277 -9.30 -6.17 6.29
C ILE A 277 -9.12 -6.64 7.73
N LEU A 278 -8.02 -7.33 8.03
CA LEU A 278 -7.67 -7.79 9.38
C LEU A 278 -7.47 -6.62 10.37
N ALA A 279 -6.93 -5.49 9.91
CA ALA A 279 -6.83 -4.26 10.70
C ALA A 279 -8.23 -3.66 10.97
N ARG A 280 -9.08 -3.60 9.95
CA ARG A 280 -10.47 -3.08 10.05
C ARG A 280 -11.32 -3.89 11.01
N VAL A 281 -11.20 -5.22 11.03
CA VAL A 281 -11.93 -6.07 12.00
C VAL A 281 -11.25 -6.15 13.37
N GLY A 282 -10.11 -5.47 13.55
CA GLY A 282 -9.41 -5.37 14.82
C GLY A 282 -8.52 -6.56 15.19
N LEU A 283 -8.33 -7.52 14.29
CA LEU A 283 -7.46 -8.68 14.53
C LEU A 283 -5.98 -8.34 14.47
N ILE A 284 -5.62 -7.23 13.84
CA ILE A 284 -4.27 -6.66 13.84
C ILE A 284 -4.32 -5.24 14.39
N SER A 285 -3.32 -4.91 15.20
CA SER A 285 -3.13 -3.58 15.80
C SER A 285 -1.74 -3.02 15.52
N ASP A 286 -0.94 -3.69 14.68
CA ASP A 286 0.42 -3.29 14.37
C ASP A 286 0.41 -2.23 13.25
N ASP A 287 0.27 -0.95 13.60
CA ASP A 287 0.65 0.18 12.74
C ASP A 287 2.17 0.32 12.79
N THR A 288 2.92 -0.60 12.17
CA THR A 288 4.33 -0.27 11.90
C THR A 288 4.32 0.53 10.61
N PRO A 289 4.49 1.86 10.64
CA PRO A 289 4.55 2.64 9.41
C PRO A 289 5.72 2.09 8.60
N GLN A 290 5.58 2.00 7.28
CA GLN A 290 6.72 1.68 6.45
C GLN A 290 7.77 2.78 6.66
N HIS A 291 8.87 2.43 7.34
CA HIS A 291 9.94 3.38 7.62
C HIS A 291 10.53 3.87 6.31
N PHE A 292 10.58 5.19 6.20
CA PHE A 292 10.94 5.86 4.97
C PHE A 292 12.44 6.15 4.94
N GLU A 293 13.18 5.52 4.03
CA GLU A 293 14.56 5.92 3.73
C GLU A 293 14.55 6.87 2.53
N ARG A 294 14.88 8.14 2.77
CA ARG A 294 15.06 9.13 1.71
C ARG A 294 16.33 8.82 0.95
N ARG A 295 16.20 8.50 -0.33
CA ARG A 295 17.35 8.35 -1.22
C ARG A 295 17.94 9.74 -1.50
N GLY A 296 19.27 9.83 -1.52
CA GLY A 296 19.95 11.04 -1.99
C GLY A 296 19.70 11.20 -3.48
N VAL A 297 19.15 12.35 -3.87
CA VAL A 297 18.96 12.71 -5.29
C VAL A 297 20.24 13.37 -5.79
N SER A 298 20.80 12.90 -6.92
CA SER A 298 22.09 13.37 -7.46
C SER A 298 22.03 14.77 -8.11
N GLY A 299 20.83 15.25 -8.47
CA GLY A 299 20.58 16.56 -9.07
C GLY A 299 19.08 16.81 -9.31
N PRO A 300 18.66 18.03 -9.66
CA PRO A 300 17.26 18.31 -9.95
C PRO A 300 16.81 17.61 -11.24
N VAL A 301 15.54 17.23 -11.30
CA VAL A 301 14.89 16.64 -12.48
C VAL A 301 13.96 17.66 -13.11
N PHE A 302 14.01 17.81 -14.44
CA PHE A 302 13.16 18.74 -15.19
C PHE A 302 12.30 17.99 -16.21
N GLY A 303 11.00 18.24 -16.21
CA GLY A 303 10.05 17.71 -17.19
C GLY A 303 9.46 18.82 -18.05
N TYR A 304 9.67 18.75 -19.36
CA TYR A 304 9.19 19.76 -20.31
C TYR A 304 8.59 19.10 -21.56
N GLY A 305 7.41 19.54 -21.99
CA GLY A 305 6.71 18.98 -23.13
C GLY A 305 5.57 19.87 -23.59
N GLN A 306 4.90 19.47 -24.66
CA GLN A 306 3.67 20.14 -25.12
C GLN A 306 2.50 19.84 -24.20
N ALA A 307 1.50 20.72 -24.16
CA ALA A 307 0.28 20.48 -23.41
C ALA A 307 -0.40 19.17 -23.86
N GLY A 308 -0.82 18.34 -22.90
CA GLY A 308 -1.43 17.05 -23.17
C GLY A 308 -0.43 15.92 -23.44
N SER A 309 0.88 16.16 -23.36
CA SER A 309 1.87 15.11 -23.58
C SER A 309 2.03 14.14 -22.41
N GLY A 310 1.31 14.32 -21.29
CA GLY A 310 1.38 13.47 -20.10
C GLY A 310 2.28 14.03 -18.99
N LEU A 311 2.42 15.36 -18.92
CA LEU A 311 3.28 16.04 -17.96
C LEU A 311 2.79 15.87 -16.51
N THR A 312 1.49 15.94 -16.26
CA THR A 312 0.94 15.74 -14.90
C THR A 312 1.13 14.29 -14.45
N ALA A 313 0.98 13.33 -15.37
CA ALA A 313 1.27 11.91 -15.10
C ALA A 313 2.76 11.68 -14.78
N LEU A 314 3.67 12.33 -15.51
CA LEU A 314 5.10 12.31 -15.20
C LEU A 314 5.40 12.91 -13.81
N ALA A 315 4.81 14.05 -13.46
CA ALA A 315 4.98 14.66 -12.14
C ALA A 315 4.49 13.75 -11.01
N MET A 316 3.35 13.07 -11.22
CA MET A 316 2.83 12.07 -10.29
C MET A 316 3.78 10.87 -10.17
N ALA A 317 4.33 10.41 -11.29
CA ALA A 317 5.28 9.30 -11.31
C ALA A 317 6.56 9.62 -10.54
N LEU A 318 7.12 10.82 -10.74
CA LEU A 318 8.26 11.31 -9.96
C LEU A 318 7.94 11.39 -8.46
N SER A 319 6.72 11.83 -8.11
CA SER A 319 6.27 11.86 -6.71
C SER A 319 6.19 10.47 -6.09
N MET A 320 5.67 9.47 -6.83
CA MET A 320 5.67 8.06 -6.41
C MET A 320 7.09 7.49 -6.30
N LEU A 321 8.03 7.96 -7.15
CA LEU A 321 9.47 7.69 -7.05
C LEU A 321 10.17 8.53 -5.97
N LYS A 322 9.41 9.19 -5.09
CA LYS A 322 9.89 9.89 -3.89
C LYS A 322 10.61 11.21 -4.18
N TYR A 323 10.30 11.86 -5.31
CA TYR A 323 10.75 13.23 -5.58
C TYR A 323 9.73 14.26 -5.06
N ARG A 324 10.21 15.37 -4.49
CA ARG A 324 9.37 16.57 -4.32
C ARG A 324 9.23 17.26 -5.65
N CYS A 325 8.09 17.06 -6.29
CA CYS A 325 7.84 17.54 -7.65
C CYS A 325 6.99 18.81 -7.65
N TYR A 326 7.59 19.96 -7.95
CA TYR A 326 6.84 21.18 -8.23
C TYR A 326 6.26 21.08 -9.65
N SER A 327 4.93 21.01 -9.78
CA SER A 327 4.33 20.79 -11.09
C SER A 327 3.06 21.55 -11.38
N ASP A 328 2.82 21.77 -12.67
CA ASP A 328 1.58 22.31 -13.22
C ASP A 328 1.24 23.70 -12.65
N ILE A 329 2.28 24.54 -12.53
CA ILE A 329 2.18 25.90 -11.99
C ILE A 329 2.94 26.85 -12.89
N TYR A 330 2.33 27.98 -13.22
CA TYR A 330 2.88 28.95 -14.15
C TYR A 330 4.16 29.60 -13.61
N LYS A 331 4.17 30.03 -12.35
CA LYS A 331 5.26 30.84 -11.77
C LYS A 331 6.00 30.14 -10.65
N LEU A 332 7.32 30.30 -10.59
CA LEU A 332 8.14 29.87 -9.45
C LEU A 332 8.07 30.90 -8.31
N PRO A 333 8.00 30.45 -7.04
CA PRO A 333 8.15 31.36 -5.91
C PRO A 333 9.55 32.00 -5.93
N PRO A 334 9.69 33.31 -5.63
CA PRO A 334 10.95 34.02 -5.74
C PRO A 334 12.11 33.41 -4.95
N SER A 335 11.83 32.89 -3.74
CA SER A 335 12.83 32.21 -2.91
C SER A 335 13.33 30.93 -3.56
N GLU A 336 12.43 30.15 -4.15
CA GLU A 336 12.78 28.92 -4.86
C GLU A 336 13.47 29.22 -6.20
N ALA A 337 13.04 30.23 -6.94
CA ALA A 337 13.73 30.69 -8.15
C ALA A 337 15.17 31.14 -7.83
N ALA A 338 15.35 31.94 -6.78
CA ALA A 338 16.68 32.36 -6.32
C ALA A 338 17.54 31.15 -5.89
N ALA A 339 16.97 30.16 -5.20
CA ALA A 339 17.69 28.94 -4.83
C ALA A 339 18.04 28.08 -6.04
N LEU A 340 17.15 28.02 -7.04
CA LEU A 340 17.32 27.21 -8.24
C LEU A 340 18.39 27.79 -9.19
N PHE A 341 18.40 29.11 -9.42
CA PHE A 341 19.36 29.76 -10.34
C PHE A 341 20.63 30.31 -9.65
N GLY A 342 20.59 30.57 -8.34
CA GLY A 342 21.63 31.32 -7.62
C GLY A 342 22.87 30.54 -7.16
N CYS A 343 23.02 29.25 -7.49
CA CYS A 343 24.14 28.38 -7.08
C CYS A 343 24.46 28.42 -5.57
N GLY A 344 23.78 27.59 -4.75
CA GLY A 344 24.23 27.26 -3.38
C GLY A 344 23.21 27.37 -2.24
N GLY A 345 21.95 27.75 -2.53
CA GLY A 345 20.86 27.68 -1.55
C GLY A 345 20.21 26.28 -1.50
N PRO A 346 19.64 25.85 -0.35
CA PRO A 346 18.85 24.63 -0.29
C PRO A 346 17.53 24.80 -1.05
N ARG A 347 17.28 23.95 -2.05
CA ARG A 347 16.01 23.92 -2.79
C ARG A 347 14.92 23.20 -2.01
N VAL A 348 13.69 23.69 -2.11
CA VAL A 348 12.52 23.00 -1.56
C VAL A 348 12.15 21.80 -2.42
N PHE A 349 12.36 21.87 -3.75
CA PHE A 349 11.96 20.82 -4.67
C PHE A 349 13.15 20.06 -5.27
N ASP A 350 12.87 18.81 -5.60
CA ASP A 350 13.84 17.89 -6.22
C ASP A 350 13.54 17.70 -7.72
N ALA A 351 12.30 17.98 -8.14
CA ALA A 351 11.86 17.93 -9.53
C ALA A 351 10.93 19.09 -9.89
N TYR A 352 10.95 19.51 -11.15
CA TYR A 352 10.12 20.57 -11.71
C TYR A 352 9.52 20.12 -13.03
N VAL A 353 8.19 20.06 -13.14
CA VAL A 353 7.52 19.54 -14.34
C VAL A 353 6.40 20.47 -14.76
N ASN A 354 6.37 20.88 -16.03
CA ASN A 354 5.34 21.79 -16.55
C ASN A 354 5.26 23.11 -15.74
N VAL A 355 6.40 23.77 -15.57
CA VAL A 355 6.52 25.05 -14.86
C VAL A 355 6.70 26.17 -15.87
N GLY A 356 5.82 27.17 -15.86
CA GLY A 356 5.78 28.22 -16.90
C GLY A 356 7.05 29.06 -16.98
N ASP A 357 7.62 29.44 -15.84
CA ASP A 357 8.91 30.16 -15.75
C ASP A 357 10.12 29.33 -16.23
N LEU A 358 9.97 28.02 -16.45
CA LEU A 358 11.06 27.15 -16.90
C LEU A 358 10.92 26.82 -18.38
N GLY A 359 11.10 27.86 -19.21
CA GLY A 359 11.09 27.76 -20.65
C GLY A 359 12.37 27.15 -21.25
N PRO A 360 12.45 27.06 -22.59
CA PRO A 360 13.62 26.52 -23.28
C PRO A 360 14.95 27.22 -22.95
N VAL A 361 14.94 28.53 -22.76
CA VAL A 361 16.14 29.30 -22.45
C VAL A 361 16.63 28.99 -21.03
N GLU A 362 15.71 28.99 -20.07
CA GLU A 362 15.98 28.74 -18.66
C GLU A 362 16.46 27.31 -18.43
N LEU A 363 15.88 26.31 -19.12
CA LEU A 363 16.32 24.92 -19.02
C LEU A 363 17.75 24.71 -19.56
N VAL A 364 18.15 25.43 -20.61
CA VAL A 364 19.54 25.41 -21.12
C VAL A 364 20.50 26.03 -20.11
N GLU A 365 20.10 27.10 -19.43
CA GLU A 365 20.88 27.70 -18.34
C GLU A 365 21.02 26.74 -17.16
N LEU A 366 19.92 26.13 -16.72
CA LEU A 366 19.90 25.15 -15.62
C LEU A 366 20.74 23.91 -15.95
N ALA A 367 20.79 23.49 -17.21
CA ALA A 367 21.68 22.42 -17.65
C ALA A 367 23.17 22.77 -17.50
N ARG A 368 23.54 24.06 -17.50
CA ARG A 368 24.92 24.52 -17.22
C ARG A 368 25.17 24.62 -15.71
N ILE A 369 24.20 25.12 -14.95
CA ILE A 369 24.27 25.25 -13.50
C ILE A 369 24.37 23.88 -12.82
N TYR A 370 23.61 22.89 -13.30
CA TYR A 370 23.53 21.55 -12.74
C TYR A 370 23.99 20.48 -13.74
N PRO A 371 25.30 20.16 -13.79
CA PRO A 371 25.83 19.12 -14.68
C PRO A 371 25.19 17.74 -14.49
N GLN A 372 24.72 17.44 -13.28
CA GLN A 372 24.06 16.16 -12.92
C GLN A 372 22.53 16.20 -13.06
N ALA A 373 21.94 17.31 -13.51
CA ALA A 373 20.50 17.39 -13.72
C ALA A 373 20.04 16.43 -14.82
N LYS A 374 18.82 15.91 -14.65
CA LYS A 374 18.15 15.02 -15.59
C LYS A 374 16.97 15.74 -16.24
N PHE A 375 16.79 15.54 -17.54
CA PHE A 375 15.75 16.19 -18.34
C PHE A 375 14.85 15.12 -18.96
N ILE A 376 13.54 15.29 -18.89
CA ILE A 376 12.56 14.34 -19.39
C ILE A 376 11.61 15.08 -20.32
N PHE A 377 11.48 14.57 -21.54
CA PHE A 377 10.65 15.14 -22.59
C PHE A 377 9.53 14.15 -22.95
N PRO A 378 8.36 14.22 -22.27
CA PRO A 378 7.23 13.38 -22.61
C PRO A 378 6.63 13.80 -23.95
N ILE A 379 6.42 12.82 -24.83
CA ILE A 379 5.81 12.97 -26.15
C ILE A 379 4.68 11.97 -26.32
N ARG A 380 3.58 12.35 -26.98
CA ARG A 380 2.54 11.42 -27.43
C ARG A 380 2.75 11.12 -28.91
N SER A 381 2.69 9.83 -29.27
CA SER A 381 2.68 9.43 -30.68
C SER A 381 1.34 9.82 -31.32
N VAL A 382 1.38 10.41 -32.51
CA VAL A 382 0.19 10.84 -33.27
C VAL A 382 -0.43 9.69 -34.08
N THR A 383 0.19 8.51 -34.14
CA THR A 383 -0.25 7.41 -35.00
C THR A 383 -1.04 6.34 -34.23
N GLU A 384 -2.34 6.59 -34.03
CA GLU A 384 -3.33 5.53 -33.70
C GLU A 384 -3.97 4.91 -34.96
N SER A 385 -3.59 5.33 -36.17
CA SER A 385 -3.92 4.60 -37.39
C SER A 385 -2.64 4.14 -38.09
N VAL A 386 -2.49 2.82 -38.14
CA VAL A 386 -1.80 1.97 -39.13
C VAL A 386 -1.11 0.84 -38.36
N ALA A 387 -1.74 -0.33 -38.46
CA ALA A 387 -1.23 -1.61 -37.99
C ALA A 387 0.08 -2.01 -38.70
N GLU A 388 0.89 -2.77 -37.97
CA GLU A 388 1.85 -3.76 -38.47
C GLU A 388 2.71 -3.36 -39.67
N SER A 389 3.86 -2.73 -39.41
CA SER A 389 5.05 -3.02 -40.21
C SER A 389 6.33 -2.86 -39.41
N ILE A 390 7.10 -3.93 -39.42
CA ILE A 390 8.44 -4.08 -38.86
C ILE A 390 9.37 -3.06 -39.55
N GLN A 391 9.97 -2.19 -38.73
CA GLN A 391 11.26 -1.46 -38.87
C GLN A 391 11.14 0.07 -38.61
N PRO A 392 11.25 0.56 -37.35
CA PRO A 392 11.61 1.97 -37.14
C PRO A 392 12.49 2.18 -35.90
N GLN A 393 13.81 1.97 -36.02
CA GLN A 393 14.73 2.25 -34.90
C GLN A 393 15.67 3.44 -35.15
N LEU A 394 15.72 4.00 -36.37
CA LEU A 394 16.61 5.13 -36.70
C LEU A 394 15.89 6.34 -37.32
N GLU A 395 14.81 6.17 -38.10
CA GLU A 395 14.05 7.31 -38.67
C GLU A 395 13.05 7.95 -37.69
N GLY A 396 12.58 7.20 -36.68
CA GLY A 396 11.61 7.71 -35.68
C GLY A 396 12.17 8.77 -34.73
N ILE A 397 13.47 8.71 -34.42
CA ILE A 397 14.11 9.63 -33.46
C ILE A 397 14.18 11.06 -34.02
N GLN A 398 14.43 11.23 -35.33
CA GLN A 398 14.48 12.55 -35.97
C GLN A 398 13.10 13.22 -36.06
N CYS A 399 12.03 12.43 -36.27
CA CYS A 399 10.66 12.92 -36.28
C CYS A 399 10.21 13.36 -34.88
N GLU A 400 10.62 12.63 -33.83
CA GLU A 400 10.25 12.91 -32.43
C GLU A 400 10.92 14.17 -31.87
N LEU A 401 12.20 14.38 -32.17
CA LEU A 401 12.94 15.61 -31.79
C LEU A 401 12.40 16.88 -32.45
N SER A 402 11.62 16.76 -33.54
CA SER A 402 11.02 17.92 -34.20
C SER A 402 9.97 18.61 -33.32
N THR A 403 9.31 17.85 -32.43
CA THR A 403 8.30 18.35 -31.47
C THR A 403 8.92 19.10 -30.29
N ILE A 404 10.23 18.93 -30.06
CA ILE A 404 11.01 19.61 -29.03
C ILE A 404 11.52 20.94 -29.61
N PRO A 405 11.38 22.06 -28.87
CA PRO A 405 11.91 23.36 -29.30
C PRO A 405 13.39 23.30 -29.69
N GLU A 406 13.76 24.02 -30.75
CA GLU A 406 15.11 23.97 -31.33
C GLU A 406 16.21 24.20 -30.29
N ALA A 407 16.00 25.15 -29.37
CA ALA A 407 16.91 25.47 -28.29
C ALA A 407 17.22 24.27 -27.36
N LEU A 408 16.30 23.30 -27.25
CA LEU A 408 16.43 22.12 -26.37
C LEU A 408 16.89 20.86 -27.12
N ARG A 409 16.94 20.86 -28.46
CA ARG A 409 17.27 19.65 -29.24
C ARG A 409 18.65 19.09 -28.93
N ALA A 410 19.64 19.96 -28.76
CA ALA A 410 21.00 19.54 -28.38
C ALA A 410 21.03 18.88 -26.98
N LEU A 411 20.24 19.41 -26.03
CA LEU A 411 20.10 18.83 -24.70
C LEU A 411 19.35 17.50 -24.74
N ALA A 412 18.24 17.44 -25.50
CA ALA A 412 17.43 16.23 -25.65
C ALA A 412 18.19 15.08 -26.34
N ALA A 413 19.17 15.39 -27.20
CA ALA A 413 20.02 14.40 -27.85
C ALA A 413 21.09 13.78 -26.93
N ASP A 414 21.38 14.40 -25.77
CA ASP A 414 22.31 13.85 -24.78
C ASP A 414 21.63 12.78 -23.92
N SER A 415 21.70 11.52 -24.35
CA SER A 415 21.07 10.38 -23.66
C SER A 415 21.60 10.10 -22.25
N SER A 416 22.74 10.68 -21.86
CA SER A 416 23.26 10.54 -20.50
C SER A 416 22.50 11.40 -19.48
N ARG A 417 21.88 12.49 -19.96
CA ARG A 417 21.19 13.50 -19.15
C ARG A 417 19.73 13.68 -19.52
N SER A 418 19.31 13.20 -20.68
CA SER A 418 17.96 13.42 -21.21
C SER A 418 17.26 12.12 -21.57
N LEU A 419 15.95 12.08 -21.35
CA LEU A 419 15.06 11.00 -21.73
C LEU A 419 13.90 11.54 -22.55
N VAL A 420 13.73 11.04 -23.78
CA VAL A 420 12.50 11.24 -24.55
C VAL A 420 11.54 10.11 -24.21
N LEU A 421 10.44 10.45 -23.53
CA LEU A 421 9.52 9.48 -22.95
C LEU A 421 8.25 9.39 -23.81
N ARG A 422 8.04 8.25 -24.47
CA ARG A 422 6.86 8.01 -25.33
C ARG A 422 5.66 7.60 -24.49
N VAL A 423 4.78 8.54 -24.18
CA VAL A 423 3.61 8.29 -23.33
C VAL A 423 2.63 7.36 -24.05
N GLY A 424 2.25 6.29 -23.34
CA GLY A 424 1.32 5.27 -23.84
C GLY A 424 1.97 4.13 -24.62
N TYR A 425 3.31 4.11 -24.75
CA TYR A 425 4.02 3.05 -25.47
C TYR A 425 5.05 2.34 -24.57
N GLY A 426 4.87 1.03 -24.39
CA GLY A 426 5.78 0.20 -23.60
C GLY A 426 5.67 0.38 -22.08
N ASP A 427 6.60 -0.22 -21.36
CA ASP A 427 6.69 -0.17 -19.89
C ASP A 427 7.31 1.16 -19.43
N MET A 428 6.44 2.15 -19.21
CA MET A 428 6.82 3.50 -18.81
C MET A 428 7.65 3.53 -17.53
N TRP A 429 7.32 2.68 -16.55
CA TRP A 429 8.08 2.59 -15.32
C TRP A 429 9.48 2.09 -15.55
N ARG A 430 9.65 1.06 -16.39
CA ARG A 430 10.98 0.54 -16.70
C ARG A 430 11.87 1.62 -17.29
N VAL A 431 11.39 2.32 -18.33
CA VAL A 431 12.16 3.37 -19.00
C VAL A 431 12.53 4.49 -18.03
N LEU A 432 11.57 4.95 -17.23
CA LEU A 432 11.79 6.04 -16.27
C LEU A 432 12.74 5.63 -15.14
N THR A 433 12.55 4.43 -14.57
CA THR A 433 13.31 3.96 -13.42
C THR A 433 14.75 3.58 -13.78
N GLU A 434 14.98 2.99 -14.95
CA GLU A 434 16.32 2.74 -15.49
C GLU A 434 17.07 4.07 -15.69
N PHE A 435 16.42 5.10 -16.25
CA PHE A 435 17.03 6.41 -16.48
C PHE A 435 17.36 7.19 -15.19
N LEU A 436 16.48 7.09 -14.18
CA LEU A 436 16.66 7.73 -12.88
C LEU A 436 17.46 6.86 -11.89
N GLU A 437 17.88 5.66 -12.30
CA GLU A 437 18.54 4.66 -11.46
C GLU A 437 17.73 4.32 -10.19
N SER A 438 16.40 4.32 -10.29
CA SER A 438 15.46 4.15 -9.18
C SER A 438 14.84 2.75 -9.11
N ASP A 439 14.22 2.41 -7.98
CA ASP A 439 13.52 1.13 -7.82
C ASP A 439 12.22 1.15 -8.63
N TYR A 440 11.90 0.02 -9.27
CA TYR A 440 10.64 -0.14 -10.00
C TYR A 440 9.43 -0.19 -9.04
N PRO A 441 8.44 0.70 -9.14
CA PRO A 441 7.26 0.70 -8.28
C PRO A 441 6.35 -0.51 -8.53
N SER A 442 5.72 -1.05 -7.48
CA SER A 442 4.69 -2.10 -7.62
C SER A 442 3.38 -1.58 -8.20
N ASP A 443 3.13 -0.28 -8.09
CA ASP A 443 1.91 0.37 -8.58
C ASP A 443 1.98 0.64 -10.09
N PRO A 444 0.84 0.66 -10.81
CA PRO A 444 0.81 1.03 -12.22
C PRO A 444 1.30 2.47 -12.44
N TYR A 445 1.77 2.75 -13.65
CA TYR A 445 2.19 4.10 -14.02
C TYR A 445 0.96 5.04 -13.99
N PRO A 446 1.08 6.27 -13.45
CA PRO A 446 -0.05 7.20 -13.35
C PRO A 446 -0.71 7.51 -14.69
N THR A 447 -2.04 7.65 -14.68
CA THR A 447 -2.87 7.92 -15.87
C THR A 447 -3.68 9.22 -15.74
N CYS A 448 -3.35 10.06 -14.74
CA CYS A 448 -4.04 11.32 -14.51
C CYS A 448 -3.97 12.28 -15.72
N THR A 449 -5.07 12.99 -15.97
CA THR A 449 -5.19 14.00 -17.03
C THR A 449 -4.29 15.21 -16.75
N ASP A 450 -3.69 15.76 -17.80
CA ASP A 450 -2.86 16.96 -17.72
C ASP A 450 -3.69 18.17 -17.27
N GLN A 451 -3.19 18.89 -16.25
CA GLN A 451 -3.89 20.05 -15.66
C GLN A 451 -3.55 21.39 -16.33
N GLY A 452 -2.48 21.44 -17.13
CA GLY A 452 -1.94 22.71 -17.63
C GLY A 452 -1.25 23.52 -16.51
N GLN A 453 -0.74 24.70 -16.85
CA GLN A 453 -0.02 25.55 -15.91
C GLN A 453 -1.00 26.43 -15.13
N ARG A 454 -1.18 26.16 -13.84
CA ARG A 454 -2.10 26.91 -12.98
C ARG A 454 -1.55 28.29 -12.65
N ALA A 455 -2.42 29.30 -12.70
CA ALA A 455 -2.08 30.66 -12.34
C ALA A 455 -1.84 30.80 -10.83
N VAL A 456 -0.91 31.68 -10.48
CA VAL A 456 -0.54 31.95 -9.10
C VAL A 456 -1.13 33.30 -8.73
N SER A 457 -1.84 33.37 -7.61
CA SER A 457 -2.55 34.59 -7.21
C SER A 457 -1.57 35.73 -6.92
N ASP A 458 -1.90 36.96 -7.34
CA ASP A 458 -1.13 38.18 -7.08
C ASP A 458 -0.86 38.46 -5.58
N HIS A 459 -1.56 37.76 -4.68
CA HIS A 459 -1.27 37.74 -3.25
C HIS A 459 0.03 37.02 -2.87
N LEU A 460 0.82 36.54 -3.84
CA LEU A 460 2.18 36.00 -3.71
C LEU A 460 3.12 36.78 -2.77
N PHE A 461 2.81 38.06 -2.49
CA PHE A 461 3.66 38.99 -1.77
C PHE A 461 2.96 39.76 -0.64
N ALA A 462 1.66 39.53 -0.39
CA ALA A 462 1.02 40.09 0.77
C ALA A 462 1.31 39.17 1.97
N GLU A 463 1.86 39.70 3.07
CA GLU A 463 1.86 38.95 4.33
C GLU A 463 0.44 38.39 4.53
N PRO A 464 0.27 37.07 4.77
CA PRO A 464 -1.05 36.53 5.03
C PRO A 464 -1.67 37.40 6.13
N GLN A 465 -2.84 37.99 5.84
CA GLN A 465 -3.57 38.79 6.83
C GLN A 465 -3.59 37.98 8.11
N ARG A 466 -2.89 38.49 9.14
CA ARG A 466 -2.68 37.78 10.40
C ARG A 466 -4.04 37.47 11.01
N SER A 467 -4.57 36.27 10.75
CA SER A 467 -5.65 35.75 11.57
C SER A 467 -5.08 35.65 12.98
N ARG A 468 -5.81 36.15 13.98
CA ARG A 468 -5.37 36.17 15.38
C ARG A 468 -5.12 34.77 15.96
N CYS A 469 -5.41 33.70 15.21
CA CYS A 469 -5.28 32.31 15.61
C CYS A 469 -4.26 31.61 14.70
N GLN A 470 -2.95 31.76 14.96
CA GLN A 470 -1.96 30.93 14.27
C GLN A 470 -1.91 29.54 14.89
N GLY A 471 -2.02 28.52 14.05
CA GLY A 471 -1.83 27.14 14.46
C GLY A 471 -0.40 26.87 14.90
N VAL A 472 -0.23 25.99 15.89
CA VAL A 472 1.08 25.50 16.32
C VAL A 472 1.38 24.21 15.56
N ARG A 473 2.39 24.22 14.70
CA ARG A 473 2.89 23.04 13.98
C ARG A 473 3.42 22.00 14.96
N LEU A 474 2.94 20.77 14.81
CA LEU A 474 3.40 19.62 15.59
C LEU A 474 4.40 18.80 14.77
N PRO A 475 5.24 17.96 15.42
CA PRO A 475 6.18 17.11 14.70
C PRO A 475 5.47 16.11 13.78
N TRP A 476 5.90 16.06 12.52
CA TRP A 476 5.43 15.13 11.49
C TRP A 476 6.52 14.15 11.05
N ASP A 477 6.13 13.16 10.25
CA ASP A 477 7.06 12.17 9.70
C ASP A 477 7.94 12.76 8.59
N ALA A 478 9.15 12.24 8.45
CA ALA A 478 10.06 12.60 7.36
C ALA A 478 9.63 11.91 6.06
N LEU A 479 8.62 12.46 5.38
CA LEU A 479 8.14 11.99 4.07
C LEU A 479 8.72 12.85 2.93
N PRO A 480 8.92 12.29 1.72
CA PRO A 480 9.46 13.03 0.59
C PRO A 480 8.65 14.25 0.25
N TRP A 481 7.34 14.09 0.06
CA TRP A 481 6.42 15.13 -0.41
C TRP A 481 6.03 16.15 0.67
N VAL A 482 6.89 16.35 1.68
CA VAL A 482 6.76 17.39 2.69
C VAL A 482 7.86 18.44 2.49
N ALA A 483 7.46 19.69 2.31
CA ALA A 483 8.35 20.84 2.28
C ALA A 483 8.90 21.11 3.70
N ASN A 484 10.13 20.67 3.96
CA ASN A 484 10.75 20.70 5.29
C ASN A 484 11.48 22.03 5.63
N ASP A 485 11.19 23.12 4.94
CA ASP A 485 11.78 24.44 5.22
C ASP A 485 10.87 25.25 6.15
N GLN A 486 11.40 25.70 7.29
CA GLN A 486 10.65 26.50 8.27
C GLN A 486 10.22 27.87 7.75
N GLN A 487 10.90 28.40 6.73
CA GLN A 487 10.55 29.67 6.08
C GLN A 487 9.54 29.50 4.95
N TRP A 488 9.31 28.27 4.48
CA TRP A 488 8.35 27.99 3.43
C TRP A 488 6.90 28.15 3.92
N ARG A 489 6.05 28.69 3.05
CA ARG A 489 4.65 29.04 3.34
C ARG A 489 3.67 28.59 2.24
N GLY A 490 4.10 27.67 1.38
CA GLY A 490 3.30 27.17 0.26
C GLY A 490 3.22 28.12 -0.94
N VAL A 491 2.33 27.78 -1.86
CA VAL A 491 2.05 28.49 -3.10
C VAL A 491 0.55 28.75 -3.22
N SER A 492 0.18 30.03 -3.21
CA SER A 492 -1.21 30.47 -3.36
C SER A 492 -1.64 30.45 -4.81
N LEU A 493 -2.51 29.53 -5.17
CA LEU A 493 -3.08 29.42 -6.52
C LEU A 493 -4.39 30.21 -6.62
N GLU A 494 -4.72 30.63 -7.84
CA GLU A 494 -6.01 31.26 -8.12
C GLU A 494 -7.16 30.25 -8.01
N ASP A 495 -8.28 30.65 -7.41
CA ASP A 495 -9.44 29.76 -7.28
C ASP A 495 -10.03 29.45 -8.66
N THR A 496 -10.04 28.18 -9.02
CA THR A 496 -10.65 27.72 -10.27
C THR A 496 -12.06 27.16 -10.06
N MET A 497 -12.47 26.97 -8.79
CA MET A 497 -13.68 26.27 -8.42
C MET A 497 -14.65 27.18 -7.66
N ASP A 498 -15.88 27.25 -8.15
CA ASP A 498 -17.01 27.87 -7.44
C ASP A 498 -17.96 26.79 -6.89
N CYS A 499 -18.08 26.73 -5.56
CA CYS A 499 -19.00 25.80 -4.88
C CYS A 499 -20.43 26.36 -4.72
N SER A 500 -20.70 27.61 -5.12
CA SER A 500 -21.99 28.28 -4.91
C SER A 500 -23.18 27.59 -5.57
N THR A 501 -22.94 26.85 -6.67
CA THR A 501 -23.98 26.15 -7.44
C THR A 501 -24.13 24.67 -7.08
N ALA A 502 -23.27 24.16 -6.19
CA ALA A 502 -23.30 22.75 -5.80
C ALA A 502 -24.50 22.44 -4.91
N ARG A 503 -25.09 21.24 -5.08
CA ARG A 503 -26.20 20.79 -4.23
C ARG A 503 -25.69 20.52 -2.82
N SER A 504 -26.42 21.03 -1.83
CA SER A 504 -26.17 20.77 -0.41
C SER A 504 -27.06 19.62 0.07
N GLU A 505 -26.44 18.61 0.67
CA GLU A 505 -27.11 17.53 1.38
C GLU A 505 -27.01 17.77 2.88
N VAL A 506 -28.15 17.71 3.56
CA VAL A 506 -28.24 17.88 5.02
C VAL A 506 -28.67 16.56 5.64
N MET A 507 -27.88 16.06 6.59
CA MET A 507 -28.20 14.88 7.39
C MET A 507 -28.53 15.29 8.82
N ARG A 508 -29.70 14.87 9.29
CA ARG A 508 -30.16 14.97 10.69
C ARG A 508 -30.43 13.61 11.33
N SER A 509 -30.42 12.54 10.55
CA SER A 509 -30.52 11.16 11.03
C SER A 509 -29.75 10.25 10.06
N PRO A 510 -29.07 9.20 10.54
CA PRO A 510 -28.47 8.21 9.65
C PRO A 510 -29.54 7.60 8.74
N GLY A 511 -29.36 7.75 7.43
CA GLY A 511 -30.31 7.32 6.41
C GLY A 511 -29.61 6.49 5.33
N THR A 512 -30.09 6.55 4.09
CA THR A 512 -29.47 5.83 2.97
C THR A 512 -28.09 6.37 2.62
N SER A 513 -27.84 7.67 2.75
CA SER A 513 -26.55 8.29 2.38
C SER A 513 -25.43 8.13 3.42
N TRP A 514 -25.77 7.77 4.66
CA TRP A 514 -24.84 7.69 5.79
C TRP A 514 -24.91 6.33 6.48
N VAL A 515 -23.77 5.74 6.79
CA VAL A 515 -23.65 4.41 7.38
C VAL A 515 -23.03 4.50 8.76
N LEU A 516 -23.67 3.83 9.73
CA LEU A 516 -23.08 3.56 11.03
C LEU A 516 -22.07 2.42 10.91
N ARG A 517 -20.83 2.70 11.31
CA ARG A 517 -19.72 1.76 11.13
C ARG A 517 -19.77 0.58 12.10
N ARG A 518 -19.23 -0.55 11.65
CA ARG A 518 -19.11 -1.82 12.38
C ARG A 518 -17.67 -2.34 12.42
N ASP A 519 -16.69 -1.45 12.41
CA ASP A 519 -15.27 -1.78 12.27
C ASP A 519 -14.41 -0.99 13.28
N THR A 520 -13.09 -1.08 13.16
CA THR A 520 -12.11 -0.37 13.98
C THR A 520 -10.87 -0.04 13.13
N PHE A 521 -9.86 0.55 13.74
CA PHE A 521 -8.55 0.79 13.15
C PHE A 521 -7.44 0.58 14.20
N PRO A 522 -6.17 0.39 13.80
CA PRO A 522 -5.12 -0.09 14.72
C PRO A 522 -4.83 0.81 15.93
N SER A 523 -5.02 2.13 15.81
CA SER A 523 -4.83 3.08 16.91
C SER A 523 -6.05 3.22 17.83
N ASN A 524 -7.22 2.73 17.42
CA ASN A 524 -8.47 2.77 18.17
C ASN A 524 -8.59 1.59 19.14
N LEU A 525 -8.80 1.88 20.43
CA LEU A 525 -9.03 0.87 21.46
C LEU A 525 -10.48 0.37 21.50
N ALA A 526 -11.40 0.99 20.77
CA ALA A 526 -12.81 0.61 20.65
C ALA A 526 -13.14 -0.08 19.32
N MET A 527 -14.22 -0.87 19.34
CA MET A 527 -14.94 -1.30 18.13
C MET A 527 -16.12 -0.36 17.88
N PHE A 528 -16.33 0.10 16.65
CA PHE A 528 -17.53 0.87 16.31
C PHE A 528 -18.76 -0.03 16.21
N HIS A 529 -19.89 0.44 16.74
CA HIS A 529 -21.13 -0.30 16.71
C HIS A 529 -22.33 0.63 16.52
N PRO A 530 -23.32 0.31 15.65
CA PRO A 530 -24.49 1.14 15.42
C PRO A 530 -25.32 1.44 16.68
N SER A 531 -25.38 0.50 17.64
CA SER A 531 -26.13 0.71 18.90
C SER A 531 -25.54 1.79 19.80
N ASN A 532 -24.34 2.29 19.49
CA ASN A 532 -23.69 3.35 20.25
C ASN A 532 -23.99 4.74 19.69
N PHE A 533 -24.85 4.82 18.68
CA PHE A 533 -25.40 6.08 18.20
C PHE A 533 -26.84 6.23 18.72
N GLU A 534 -27.05 7.18 19.62
CA GLU A 534 -28.35 7.45 20.22
C GLU A 534 -28.98 8.70 19.58
N MET A 535 -30.05 8.53 18.81
CA MET A 535 -30.79 9.65 18.21
C MET A 535 -31.30 10.63 19.27
N THR A 536 -31.23 11.93 18.97
CA THR A 536 -31.80 12.98 19.81
C THR A 536 -33.15 13.46 19.26
N PRO A 537 -34.12 13.87 20.11
CA PRO A 537 -35.43 14.35 19.66
C PRO A 537 -35.37 15.56 18.73
N ASP A 538 -34.37 16.42 18.91
CA ASP A 538 -34.20 17.67 18.15
C ASP A 538 -33.48 17.47 16.79
N GLY A 539 -33.23 16.22 16.40
CA GLY A 539 -32.39 15.84 15.28
C GLY A 539 -30.93 15.67 15.69
N GLY A 540 -30.16 14.89 14.91
CA GLY A 540 -28.82 14.46 15.26
C GLY A 540 -28.79 13.27 16.21
N GLY A 541 -27.68 13.09 16.92
CA GLY A 541 -27.54 12.04 17.93
C GLY A 541 -26.29 12.17 18.79
N ARG A 542 -26.12 11.21 19.69
CA ARG A 542 -24.96 11.08 20.58
C ARG A 542 -24.12 9.89 20.14
N LEU A 543 -22.83 10.13 19.91
CA LEU A 543 -21.85 9.07 19.75
C LEU A 543 -21.38 8.66 21.15
N VAL A 544 -21.71 7.45 21.58
CA VAL A 544 -21.47 6.96 22.94
C VAL A 544 -20.27 6.03 22.99
N LEU A 545 -19.30 6.36 23.82
CA LEU A 545 -18.15 5.51 24.13
C LEU A 545 -18.35 4.87 25.50
N LYS A 546 -18.29 3.54 25.55
CA LYS A 546 -18.44 2.76 26.80
C LYS A 546 -17.43 1.62 26.90
N ARG A 547 -17.21 1.16 28.13
CA ARG A 547 -16.43 -0.05 28.40
C ARG A 547 -17.31 -1.27 28.18
N GLU A 548 -17.08 -1.93 27.05
CA GLU A 548 -17.79 -3.13 26.63
C GLU A 548 -16.79 -4.00 25.87
N ARG A 549 -16.44 -5.15 26.45
CA ARG A 549 -15.37 -6.00 25.94
C ARG A 549 -15.89 -6.85 24.79
N SER A 550 -15.18 -6.83 23.67
CA SER A 550 -15.36 -7.74 22.54
C SER A 550 -14.18 -8.72 22.44
N SER A 551 -14.17 -9.60 21.43
CA SER A 551 -13.04 -10.52 21.21
C SER A 551 -11.75 -9.81 20.79
N VAL A 552 -11.85 -8.58 20.26
CA VAL A 552 -10.74 -7.83 19.64
C VAL A 552 -10.45 -6.49 20.31
N ARG A 553 -11.39 -5.93 21.07
CA ARG A 553 -11.28 -4.60 21.71
C ARG A 553 -11.91 -4.60 23.10
N SER A 554 -11.53 -3.62 23.92
CA SER A 554 -11.99 -3.50 25.32
C SER A 554 -13.11 -2.47 25.51
N TYR A 555 -13.44 -1.72 24.45
CA TYR A 555 -14.43 -0.64 24.44
C TYR A 555 -15.28 -0.77 23.19
N THR A 556 -16.47 -0.18 23.21
CA THR A 556 -17.28 0.05 22.02
C THR A 556 -17.62 1.53 21.90
N SER A 557 -17.71 2.03 20.68
CA SER A 557 -18.03 3.42 20.37
C SER A 557 -18.91 3.54 19.13
N ALA A 558 -19.15 4.76 18.65
CA ALA A 558 -19.86 5.03 17.39
C ALA A 558 -18.98 5.80 16.39
N ALA A 559 -19.26 5.55 15.11
CA ALA A 559 -18.73 6.30 13.99
C ALA A 559 -19.74 6.27 12.83
N LEU A 560 -19.79 7.36 12.07
CA LEU A 560 -20.61 7.54 10.89
C LEU A 560 -19.71 7.84 9.69
N THR A 561 -20.15 7.42 8.52
CA THR A 561 -19.48 7.70 7.25
C THR A 561 -20.49 7.91 6.14
N THR A 562 -20.18 8.75 5.16
CA THR A 562 -20.95 8.80 3.91
C THR A 562 -20.78 7.51 3.11
N ARG A 563 -21.82 7.10 2.37
CA ARG A 563 -21.71 6.03 1.37
C ARG A 563 -20.88 6.48 0.18
N ASP A 564 -21.17 7.68 -0.30
CA ASP A 564 -20.46 8.26 -1.44
C ASP A 564 -19.13 8.86 -1.01
N ALA A 565 -18.20 8.89 -1.96
CA ALA A 565 -16.98 9.68 -1.90
C ALA A 565 -17.19 11.00 -2.65
N PHE A 566 -16.54 12.05 -2.15
CA PHE A 566 -16.61 13.40 -2.68
C PHE A 566 -15.23 13.86 -3.10
N ARG A 567 -15.16 14.63 -4.19
CA ARG A 567 -13.93 15.32 -4.56
C ARG A 567 -14.19 16.81 -4.49
N TYR A 568 -13.52 17.51 -3.57
CA TYR A 568 -13.73 18.93 -3.28
C TYR A 568 -15.14 19.27 -2.76
N GLY A 569 -15.29 20.43 -2.14
CA GLY A 569 -16.55 20.93 -1.58
C GLY A 569 -16.42 21.44 -0.15
N ARG A 570 -17.57 21.65 0.51
CA ARG A 570 -17.70 22.08 1.90
C ARG A 570 -18.36 20.98 2.73
N PHE A 571 -17.75 20.65 3.87
CA PHE A 571 -18.13 19.56 4.74
C PHE A 571 -18.24 20.10 6.16
N ALA A 572 -19.46 20.20 6.67
CA ALA A 572 -19.74 20.82 7.96
C ALA A 572 -20.45 19.86 8.92
N ALA A 573 -20.18 19.99 10.22
CA ALA A 573 -20.93 19.33 11.27
C ALA A 573 -21.08 20.23 12.49
N VAL A 574 -22.27 20.21 13.11
CA VAL A 574 -22.50 20.78 14.43
C VAL A 574 -22.06 19.77 15.48
N LEU A 575 -21.03 20.09 16.27
CA LEU A 575 -20.41 19.16 17.22
C LEU A 575 -20.30 19.75 18.62
N MET A 576 -20.37 18.88 19.62
CA MET A 576 -19.88 19.11 20.98
C MET A 576 -19.03 17.89 21.38
N PRO A 577 -17.69 17.98 21.40
CA PRO A 577 -16.80 16.85 21.63
C PRO A 577 -16.83 16.36 23.08
N ALA A 578 -16.38 15.12 23.29
CA ALA A 578 -16.27 14.55 24.63
C ALA A 578 -15.07 15.10 25.41
N ARG A 579 -15.29 15.71 26.58
CA ARG A 579 -14.24 16.20 27.50
C ARG A 579 -13.68 15.08 28.39
N VAL A 580 -13.04 14.09 27.79
CA VAL A 580 -12.40 12.96 28.51
C VAL A 580 -10.99 12.71 28.01
N SER A 581 -10.00 12.76 28.92
CA SER A 581 -8.61 12.38 28.62
C SER A 581 -8.53 10.96 28.05
N GLY A 582 -7.73 10.79 26.99
CA GLY A 582 -7.55 9.56 26.22
C GLY A 582 -8.58 9.32 25.12
N VAL A 583 -9.51 10.26 24.90
CA VAL A 583 -10.57 10.19 23.88
C VAL A 583 -10.35 11.26 22.81
N VAL A 584 -10.72 10.96 21.58
CA VAL A 584 -10.72 11.88 20.44
C VAL A 584 -12.12 11.90 19.82
N THR A 585 -12.63 13.08 19.54
CA THR A 585 -13.81 13.28 18.67
C THR A 585 -13.32 13.79 17.33
N GLY A 586 -13.59 13.08 16.24
CA GLY A 586 -13.08 13.40 14.91
C GLY A 586 -14.17 13.73 13.89
N MET A 587 -13.87 14.68 13.00
CA MET A 587 -14.61 15.01 11.79
C MET A 587 -13.60 15.15 10.65
N PHE A 588 -13.68 14.30 9.63
CA PHE A 588 -12.59 14.19 8.67
C PHE A 588 -13.03 13.60 7.33
N LEU A 589 -12.27 13.91 6.28
CA LEU A 589 -12.36 13.25 4.97
C LEU A 589 -11.26 12.22 4.84
N HIS A 590 -11.55 11.02 4.35
CA HIS A 590 -10.54 9.96 4.23
C HIS A 590 -10.76 9.04 3.01
N ARG A 591 -9.66 8.49 2.50
CA ARG A 591 -9.60 7.34 1.60
C ARG A 591 -8.34 6.51 1.86
N ASN A 592 -8.34 5.25 1.40
CA ASN A 592 -7.13 4.43 1.26
C ASN A 592 -6.68 4.31 -0.21
N SER A 593 -5.44 3.83 -0.39
CA SER A 593 -4.76 3.44 -1.63
C SER A 593 -4.97 4.43 -2.79
N PRO A 594 -4.25 5.58 -2.78
CA PRO A 594 -3.30 6.03 -1.76
C PRO A 594 -4.02 6.75 -0.61
N ARG A 595 -3.43 6.73 0.59
CA ARG A 595 -4.02 7.45 1.74
C ARG A 595 -3.98 8.95 1.53
N GLN A 596 -5.16 9.56 1.55
CA GLN A 596 -5.37 11.00 1.62
C GLN A 596 -6.42 11.28 2.68
N GLU A 597 -6.19 12.31 3.49
CA GLU A 597 -7.04 12.62 4.64
C GLU A 597 -6.97 14.10 5.00
N ILE A 598 -8.07 14.67 5.47
CA ILE A 598 -8.18 16.04 5.97
C ILE A 598 -8.98 16.02 7.27
N ASP A 599 -8.38 16.50 8.36
CA ASP A 599 -8.89 16.27 9.71
C ASP A 599 -9.30 17.54 10.45
N ILE A 600 -10.35 17.40 11.27
CA ILE A 600 -10.64 18.15 12.48
C ILE A 600 -10.75 17.13 13.62
N GLU A 601 -9.91 17.25 14.64
CA GLU A 601 -9.92 16.39 15.83
C GLU A 601 -9.95 17.23 17.12
N PHE A 602 -10.81 16.83 18.06
CA PHE A 602 -10.83 17.37 19.42
C PHE A 602 -10.27 16.34 20.38
N VAL A 603 -9.12 16.67 20.98
CA VAL A 603 -8.47 15.83 21.96
C VAL A 603 -9.12 16.07 23.33
N GLY A 604 -9.82 15.07 23.87
CA GLY A 604 -10.67 15.23 25.05
C GLY A 604 -9.95 15.61 26.36
N ARG A 605 -8.61 15.60 26.40
CA ARG A 605 -7.84 16.15 27.53
C ARG A 605 -7.84 17.68 27.58
N ASP A 606 -8.06 18.33 26.45
CA ASP A 606 -8.02 19.78 26.27
C ASP A 606 -8.88 20.18 25.07
N THR A 607 -10.17 20.37 25.32
CA THR A 607 -11.18 20.73 24.31
C THR A 607 -11.21 22.23 24.01
N SER A 608 -10.28 23.02 24.56
CA SER A 608 -10.09 24.43 24.15
C SER A 608 -9.29 24.56 22.85
N LYS A 609 -8.84 23.44 22.30
CA LYS A 609 -8.00 23.36 21.11
C LYS A 609 -8.60 22.41 20.09
N MET A 610 -8.38 22.74 18.83
CA MET A 610 -8.73 21.92 17.67
C MET A 610 -7.46 21.48 16.98
N LEU A 611 -7.29 20.18 16.77
CA LEU A 611 -6.19 19.62 15.99
C LEU A 611 -6.66 19.49 14.55
N ILE A 612 -5.93 20.07 13.60
CA ILE A 612 -6.14 19.89 12.17
C ILE A 612 -4.98 19.10 11.58
N ASN A 613 -5.24 18.34 10.53
CA ASN A 613 -4.21 17.55 9.88
C ASN A 613 -4.52 17.34 8.39
N VAL A 614 -3.48 17.07 7.62
CA VAL A 614 -3.57 16.67 6.22
C VAL A 614 -2.59 15.52 5.99
N TYR A 615 -3.12 14.40 5.47
CA TYR A 615 -2.31 13.32 4.90
C TYR A 615 -2.39 13.40 3.38
N TYR A 616 -1.21 13.30 2.76
CA TYR A 616 -1.08 13.19 1.31
C TYR A 616 -0.14 12.04 1.00
N ASN A 617 -0.53 11.17 0.08
CA ASN A 617 0.34 10.22 -0.59
C ASN A 617 0.12 10.35 -2.11
N PRO A 618 1.19 10.26 -2.93
CA PRO A 618 1.07 10.32 -4.38
C PRO A 618 0.46 9.02 -4.95
N GLY A 619 0.10 9.05 -6.23
CA GLY A 619 -0.54 7.93 -6.93
C GLY A 619 -1.97 8.23 -7.36
N ASP A 620 -2.52 7.34 -8.19
CA ASP A 620 -3.91 7.34 -8.64
C ASP A 620 -4.74 6.36 -7.81
N ILE A 621 -6.06 6.32 -8.04
CA ILE A 621 -6.95 5.37 -7.37
C ILE A 621 -6.40 3.95 -7.55
N GLY A 622 -6.17 3.25 -6.44
CA GLY A 622 -5.62 1.89 -6.43
C GLY A 622 -4.12 1.81 -6.18
N SER A 623 -3.38 2.93 -6.29
CA SER A 623 -1.96 2.96 -5.92
C SER A 623 -1.80 2.73 -4.41
N ARG A 624 -1.01 1.73 -4.00
CA ARG A 624 -0.90 1.26 -2.62
C ARG A 624 0.10 2.08 -1.81
N GLN A 625 -0.05 3.40 -1.82
CA GLN A 625 0.80 4.34 -1.10
C GLN A 625 0.18 4.69 0.25
N GLU A 626 0.58 3.94 1.28
CA GLU A 626 0.07 3.99 2.66
C GLU A 626 1.17 4.45 3.66
N HIS A 627 1.87 5.53 3.31
CA HIS A 627 2.97 6.04 4.12
C HIS A 627 2.50 7.14 5.07
N GLY A 628 3.27 7.32 6.16
CA GLY A 628 3.01 8.34 7.18
C GLY A 628 2.10 7.85 8.31
N TYR A 629 2.54 8.13 9.53
CA TYR A 629 1.80 7.90 10.76
C TYR A 629 1.12 9.17 11.27
N ARG A 630 1.84 10.31 11.27
CA ARG A 630 1.42 11.57 11.89
C ARG A 630 0.78 12.58 10.92
N GLY A 631 0.95 12.39 9.62
CA GLY A 631 0.50 13.38 8.63
C GLY A 631 1.31 14.66 8.78
N THR A 632 0.66 15.81 8.73
CA THR A 632 1.25 17.14 8.98
C THR A 632 0.37 17.94 9.96
N PRO A 633 0.39 17.64 11.27
CA PRO A 633 -0.63 18.15 12.19
C PRO A 633 -0.33 19.57 12.71
N GLU A 634 -1.39 20.34 12.95
CA GLU A 634 -1.36 21.67 13.57
C GLU A 634 -2.44 21.83 14.63
N THR A 635 -2.11 22.51 15.74
CA THR A 635 -3.07 22.78 16.82
C THR A 635 -3.55 24.23 16.77
N ILE A 636 -4.86 24.45 16.70
CA ILE A 636 -5.52 25.75 16.71
C ILE A 636 -6.12 26.00 18.09
N ASP A 637 -5.85 27.16 18.69
CA ASP A 637 -6.54 27.61 19.90
C ASP A 637 -7.90 28.21 19.53
N LEU A 638 -8.97 27.71 20.14
CA LEU A 638 -10.34 28.13 19.84
C LEU A 638 -10.73 29.42 20.59
N GLY A 639 -10.06 29.70 21.72
CA GLY A 639 -10.46 30.78 22.64
C GLY A 639 -11.75 30.49 23.44
N PHE A 640 -12.30 29.29 23.32
CA PHE A 640 -13.42 28.76 24.09
C PHE A 640 -13.25 27.25 24.27
N ASP A 641 -13.97 26.63 25.20
CA ASP A 641 -13.98 25.18 25.34
C ASP A 641 -15.09 24.56 24.47
N ALA A 642 -14.70 23.82 23.43
CA ALA A 642 -15.63 23.22 22.48
C ALA A 642 -16.66 22.27 23.12
N ALA A 643 -16.36 21.70 24.29
CA ALA A 643 -17.27 20.79 24.97
C ALA A 643 -18.31 21.49 25.87
N ASP A 644 -18.30 22.84 25.97
CA ASP A 644 -19.30 23.59 26.75
C ASP A 644 -20.62 23.80 25.98
N GLY A 645 -20.62 23.65 24.66
CA GLY A 645 -21.82 23.79 23.83
C GLY A 645 -21.60 23.36 22.37
N PRO A 646 -22.67 23.27 21.57
CA PRO A 646 -22.56 22.93 20.15
C PRO A 646 -22.01 24.09 19.32
N HIS A 647 -21.07 23.80 18.43
CA HIS A 647 -20.51 24.74 17.45
C HIS A 647 -20.49 24.13 16.04
N GLU A 648 -20.56 24.96 15.01
CA GLU A 648 -20.43 24.51 13.61
C GLU A 648 -18.95 24.48 13.21
N TYR A 649 -18.46 23.32 12.79
CA TYR A 649 -17.11 23.15 12.25
C TYR A 649 -17.21 22.79 10.78
N GLU A 650 -16.37 23.38 9.94
CA GLU A 650 -16.40 23.14 8.49
C GLU A 650 -15.00 23.02 7.89
N ILE A 651 -14.86 22.07 6.98
CA ILE A 651 -13.74 21.93 6.05
C ILE A 651 -14.21 22.36 4.66
N GLU A 652 -13.55 23.35 4.09
CA GLU A 652 -13.65 23.69 2.68
C GLU A 652 -12.40 23.14 1.98
N TRP A 653 -12.61 22.31 0.96
CA TRP A 653 -11.55 21.65 0.22
C TRP A 653 -11.71 21.96 -1.27
N THR A 654 -10.71 22.59 -1.86
CA THR A 654 -10.63 22.90 -3.29
C THR A 654 -9.37 22.25 -3.89
N PRO A 655 -9.18 22.25 -5.23
CA PRO A 655 -7.91 21.83 -5.84
C PRO A 655 -6.69 22.64 -5.37
N GLU A 656 -6.89 23.88 -4.94
CA GLU A 656 -5.84 24.84 -4.60
C GLU A 656 -5.49 24.88 -3.11
N ARG A 657 -6.48 24.65 -2.24
CA ARG A 657 -6.34 24.89 -0.80
C ARG A 657 -7.30 24.06 0.05
N VAL A 658 -7.03 24.06 1.35
CA VAL A 658 -7.96 23.60 2.39
C VAL A 658 -8.14 24.72 3.42
N SER A 659 -9.39 25.05 3.74
CA SER A 659 -9.75 26.05 4.74
C SER A 659 -10.60 25.43 5.84
N TRP A 660 -10.36 25.84 7.09
CA TRP A 660 -11.09 25.39 8.27
C TRP A 660 -11.85 26.55 8.89
N PHE A 661 -13.13 26.34 9.19
CA PHE A 661 -14.02 27.33 9.79
C PHE A 661 -14.59 26.83 11.12
N VAL A 662 -14.82 27.78 12.02
CA VAL A 662 -15.54 27.60 13.29
C VAL A 662 -16.61 28.68 13.36
N ASP A 663 -17.87 28.29 13.45
CA ASP A 663 -19.03 29.18 13.40
C ASP A 663 -18.95 30.18 12.24
N GLN A 664 -18.69 29.65 11.04
CA GLN A 664 -18.54 30.39 9.77
C GLN A 664 -17.33 31.36 9.72
N ARG A 665 -16.50 31.41 10.77
CA ARG A 665 -15.27 32.21 10.80
C ARG A 665 -14.08 31.35 10.38
N LEU A 666 -13.33 31.80 9.37
CA LEU A 666 -12.08 31.17 8.97
C LEU A 666 -11.08 31.20 10.13
N VAL A 667 -10.64 30.03 10.59
CA VAL A 667 -9.64 29.91 11.66
C VAL A 667 -8.27 29.47 11.15
N HIS A 668 -8.23 28.72 10.06
CA HIS A 668 -6.98 28.29 9.43
C HIS A 668 -7.16 28.05 7.94
N ARG A 669 -6.07 28.18 7.17
CA ARG A 669 -6.00 27.86 5.75
C ARG A 669 -4.64 27.26 5.42
N ARG A 670 -4.63 26.22 4.58
CA ARG A 670 -3.44 25.65 3.97
C ARG A 670 -3.46 25.84 2.46
N GLU A 671 -2.39 26.44 1.97
CA GLU A 671 -2.11 26.60 0.55
C GLU A 671 -1.39 25.35 0.00
N HIS A 672 -1.31 25.26 -1.33
CA HIS A 672 -0.59 24.16 -1.98
C HIS A 672 0.88 24.14 -1.54
N TRP A 673 1.42 22.96 -1.23
CA TRP A 673 2.77 22.80 -0.67
C TRP A 673 2.99 23.44 0.71
N ASP A 674 1.95 23.67 1.53
CA ASP A 674 2.10 24.12 2.92
C ASP A 674 1.70 23.05 3.97
N PRO A 675 2.57 22.06 4.29
CA PRO A 675 3.85 21.74 3.64
C PRO A 675 3.73 20.66 2.55
N THR A 676 2.54 20.12 2.28
CA THR A 676 2.30 19.05 1.29
C THR A 676 1.44 19.55 0.14
N PRO A 677 1.38 18.82 -0.99
CA PRO A 677 0.31 19.02 -1.96
C PRO A 677 -1.07 18.90 -1.31
N ILE A 678 -2.07 19.48 -1.96
CA ILE A 678 -3.48 19.35 -1.57
C ILE A 678 -4.00 17.98 -2.06
N PRO A 679 -4.72 17.21 -1.21
CA PRO A 679 -5.45 16.02 -1.64
C PRO A 679 -6.29 16.27 -2.89
N ARG A 680 -6.31 15.30 -3.82
CA ARG A 680 -6.97 15.45 -5.13
C ARG A 680 -7.95 14.32 -5.45
N LEU A 681 -7.90 13.23 -4.69
CA LEU A 681 -8.69 12.03 -4.96
C LEU A 681 -9.96 12.04 -4.12
N PRO A 682 -11.08 11.47 -4.61
CA PRO A 682 -12.32 11.41 -3.85
C PRO A 682 -12.14 10.76 -2.47
N MET A 683 -12.78 11.33 -1.44
CA MET A 683 -12.74 10.89 -0.04
C MET A 683 -14.16 10.79 0.54
N GLN A 684 -14.37 9.84 1.46
CA GLN A 684 -15.61 9.77 2.25
C GLN A 684 -15.55 10.73 3.43
N PHE A 685 -16.70 11.23 3.88
CA PHE A 685 -16.79 12.13 5.04
C PHE A 685 -17.21 11.34 6.28
N HIS A 686 -16.47 11.53 7.37
CA HIS A 686 -16.57 10.74 8.60
C HIS A 686 -16.77 11.61 9.83
N VAL A 687 -17.51 11.08 10.80
CA VAL A 687 -17.58 11.61 12.17
C VAL A 687 -17.46 10.45 13.16
N ASN A 688 -16.61 10.55 14.17
CA ASN A 688 -16.43 9.48 15.15
C ASN A 688 -16.11 9.98 16.56
N LEU A 689 -16.25 9.08 17.53
CA LEU A 689 -15.73 9.21 18.88
C LEU A 689 -14.90 7.97 19.19
N TRP A 690 -13.67 8.10 19.67
CA TRP A 690 -12.83 6.92 19.91
C TRP A 690 -11.78 7.11 21.01
N PRO A 691 -11.49 6.06 21.80
CA PRO A 691 -10.36 6.02 22.72
C PRO A 691 -9.08 5.67 21.97
N THR A 692 -8.07 6.54 22.04
CA THR A 692 -6.78 6.30 21.39
C THR A 692 -5.86 5.46 22.26
N ARG A 693 -5.03 4.64 21.61
CA ARG A 693 -3.88 3.99 22.26
C ARG A 693 -2.73 4.96 22.57
N SER A 694 -2.67 6.11 21.88
CA SER A 694 -1.56 7.05 21.99
C SER A 694 -1.72 7.96 23.21
N THR A 695 -0.92 7.69 24.23
CA THR A 695 -0.85 8.56 25.42
C THR A 695 -0.20 9.90 25.14
N GLU A 696 0.65 9.99 24.11
CA GLU A 696 1.27 11.24 23.65
C GLU A 696 0.19 12.19 23.10
N LEU A 697 -0.68 11.66 22.24
CA LEU A 697 -1.76 12.42 21.60
C LEU A 697 -2.82 12.88 22.62
N ALA A 698 -3.52 11.95 23.27
CA ALA A 698 -4.70 12.28 24.08
C ALA A 698 -4.53 12.10 25.60
N GLY A 699 -3.34 11.74 26.06
CA GLY A 699 -3.13 11.37 27.47
C GLY A 699 -3.66 9.97 27.78
N ARG A 700 -3.59 9.57 29.06
CA ARG A 700 -4.13 8.27 29.51
C ARG A 700 -5.66 8.32 29.58
N LEU A 701 -6.30 7.24 29.13
CA LEU A 701 -7.75 7.10 29.19
C LEU A 701 -8.25 7.11 30.64
N ARG A 702 -9.14 8.04 30.98
CA ARG A 702 -9.76 8.11 32.32
C ARG A 702 -10.99 7.20 32.40
N HIS A 703 -10.78 5.94 32.79
CA HIS A 703 -11.85 4.93 32.84
C HIS A 703 -13.07 5.30 33.70
N ARG A 704 -12.89 6.08 34.78
CA ARG A 704 -14.00 6.51 35.67
C ARG A 704 -14.95 7.52 35.02
N ALA A 705 -14.55 8.12 33.91
CA ALA A 705 -15.37 9.07 33.14
C ALA A 705 -16.15 8.38 32.00
N LEU A 706 -16.17 7.05 31.95
CA LEU A 706 -16.96 6.28 30.99
C LEU A 706 -18.27 5.77 31.65
N PRO A 707 -19.40 5.70 30.91
CA PRO A 707 -19.54 6.09 29.51
C PRO A 707 -19.46 7.61 29.31
N CYS A 708 -18.93 8.03 28.17
CA CYS A 708 -18.93 9.43 27.74
C CYS A 708 -19.50 9.53 26.32
N HIS A 709 -19.85 10.74 25.89
CA HIS A 709 -20.42 10.95 24.57
C HIS A 709 -19.93 12.25 23.93
N ALA A 710 -19.98 12.29 22.60
CA ALA A 710 -19.95 13.51 21.82
C ALA A 710 -21.34 13.72 21.21
N HIS A 711 -21.79 14.97 21.14
CA HIS A 711 -23.04 15.32 20.46
C HIS A 711 -22.75 15.66 19.00
N LEU A 712 -23.59 15.14 18.11
CA LEU A 712 -23.60 15.42 16.68
C LEU A 712 -24.98 15.97 16.33
N GLY A 713 -25.03 17.22 15.90
CA GLY A 713 -26.24 17.87 15.39
C GLY A 713 -26.39 17.66 13.89
N GLU A 714 -26.63 18.75 13.17
CA GLU A 714 -26.71 18.76 11.71
C GLU A 714 -25.35 18.48 11.06
N VAL A 715 -25.35 17.67 10.00
CA VAL A 715 -24.19 17.49 9.12
C VAL A 715 -24.56 17.94 7.71
N ARG A 716 -23.68 18.70 7.05
CA ARG A 716 -23.90 19.28 5.72
C ARG A 716 -22.75 18.93 4.79
N VAL A 717 -23.09 18.48 3.59
CA VAL A 717 -22.14 18.23 2.50
C VAL A 717 -22.58 19.00 1.27
N THR A 718 -21.72 19.89 0.78
CA THR A 718 -21.94 20.64 -0.46
C THR A 718 -20.78 20.37 -1.39
N SER A 719 -21.00 19.54 -2.42
CA SER A 719 -19.94 19.13 -3.35
C SER A 719 -20.48 18.96 -4.77
N PRO A 720 -19.77 19.45 -5.80
CA PRO A 720 -20.16 19.24 -7.20
C PRO A 720 -19.71 17.88 -7.75
N TYR A 721 -18.78 17.18 -7.11
CA TYR A 721 -18.26 15.89 -7.58
C TYR A 721 -18.52 14.79 -6.55
N ARG A 722 -19.54 13.98 -6.85
CA ARG A 722 -19.95 12.82 -6.05
C ARG A 722 -19.76 11.55 -6.86
N THR A 723 -19.18 10.53 -6.25
CA THR A 723 -19.04 9.20 -6.84
C THR A 723 -19.43 8.15 -5.80
N PRO A 724 -20.12 7.05 -6.19
CA PRO A 724 -20.27 5.90 -5.32
C PRO A 724 -18.89 5.48 -4.78
N SER A 725 -18.78 5.23 -3.49
CA SER A 725 -17.50 4.77 -2.95
C SER A 725 -17.19 3.37 -3.48
N SER A 726 -15.95 3.19 -3.94
CA SER A 726 -15.41 1.87 -4.25
C SER A 726 -14.92 1.14 -3.01
N GLU A 727 -14.87 1.79 -1.84
CA GLU A 727 -14.61 1.10 -0.58
C GLU A 727 -15.86 0.30 -0.18
N PRO A 728 -15.75 -1.03 0.06
CA PRO A 728 -16.90 -1.83 0.42
C PRO A 728 -17.55 -1.29 1.70
N SER A 729 -18.78 -0.79 1.55
CA SER A 729 -19.64 -0.43 2.67
C SER A 729 -20.17 -1.71 3.29
N TRP A 730 -19.67 -2.06 4.47
CA TRP A 730 -20.23 -3.16 5.24
C TRP A 730 -21.64 -2.80 5.69
N GLY A 731 -22.64 -3.54 5.21
CA GLY A 731 -24.02 -3.40 5.66
C GLY A 731 -25.04 -2.92 4.62
N SER A 732 -24.97 -3.41 3.38
CA SER A 732 -26.22 -3.73 2.67
C SER A 732 -26.24 -5.22 2.32
N SER A 733 -26.54 -6.05 3.32
CA SER A 733 -27.51 -7.08 3.00
C SER A 733 -28.85 -6.35 3.01
N ASP A 734 -29.42 -6.14 1.84
CA ASP A 734 -30.86 -6.03 1.74
C ASP A 734 -31.42 -7.33 2.32
N VAL A 735 -31.71 -7.32 3.61
CA VAL A 735 -32.66 -8.27 4.21
C VAL A 735 -34.04 -7.79 3.77
N ALA A 736 -34.28 -7.86 2.47
CA ALA A 736 -35.61 -7.83 1.89
C ALA A 736 -36.08 -9.28 1.81
N ASP A 737 -37.09 -9.59 2.62
CA ASP A 737 -38.07 -10.65 2.41
C ASP A 737 -37.59 -11.95 1.77
N ARG A 738 -37.06 -12.85 2.61
CA ARG A 738 -37.24 -14.30 2.41
C ARG A 738 -37.92 -14.93 3.62
N GLU A 739 -39.06 -14.36 4.02
CA GLU A 739 -40.14 -15.17 4.57
C GLU A 739 -40.98 -15.68 3.39
N GLY A 740 -40.91 -16.98 3.07
CA GLY A 740 -41.55 -17.43 1.84
C GLY A 740 -41.58 -18.91 1.46
N ARG A 741 -41.45 -19.85 2.42
CA ARG A 741 -41.90 -21.28 2.35
C ARG A 741 -41.25 -22.22 1.31
N PRO A 742 -41.44 -23.54 1.46
CA PRO A 742 -41.44 -24.37 2.67
C PRO A 742 -40.10 -25.09 2.90
#